data_AF-A0A814VW06-F1
#
_entry.id   AF-A0A814VW06-F1
#
_cell.length_a   1.000
_cell.length_b   1.000
_cell.length_c   1.000
_cell.angle_alpha   90.00
_cell.angle_beta   90.00
_cell.angle_gamma   90.00
#
_symmetry.space_group_name_H-M   'P 1'
#
loop_
_entity.id
_entity.type
_entity.pdbx_description
1 polymer ?
#
loop_
_entity_poly.entity_id
_entity_poly.type
_entity_poly.pdbx_seq_one_letter_code
_entity_poly.pdbx_strand_id
1 'polypeptide(L)'
;MAESISRVRINRFKRLFDMLSKINLFEKEDTMSVNDQLLSTRFFIFLLTLALIIVFTVTTFYDRTESVTIDFPSEDKFRTLSIHYLSTLTCPCTQISTQEDQVLSFNPQYHPICTSYFVNDSFILSLSNLNISRYFTGDYRVMLTSHFQTLALLCRTVKKLTFDAINEFGSEQLITTHALSSNIFNATVKELADQLKSKTMANLKQTSDFVWLNILQNGIYSGLRTNYKDRLSPPTNLLISSANTLSTSTKTCYCERGVTCVDQAELFNFTGWKEGFNPFTNKSVFVLDVSTLTSIPGLMMGCLPYDSLLHSTLECFSDQPCIDTLRYFTPEFPFVSAISSSSRYLINSTVKILLDELFIESWYEQSNFSAHYRSCSPSSCTYFYNRRINLVHAITTIISLFGGFNTVIKFCVPFIIRIFRRLQRCRQHLDTTIETVVETKPVLNLSLKNRLLVLINQVKAKIVTLNIFPPSSDIIDDLYSTRVYLVSMAVGLSVLIFYTSISIQTRSITVDKPSLGIYEQLYRRYPATLICPCTYLSIPYSLIIHLQPHYHQVCSSDFVRDDKWFLYFVKSPVLLFASDFRNTGLRLFTLLQTFCVMSNETISNELTGFNYTRLVSGNVLPRNVFDEQTSTIIRQFQQQVHNLFDSDTC
;
A
#
# COMPACT_ATOMS: atom_id res chain seq x y z
N MET A 1 30.77 55.08 -38.70
CA MET A 1 31.18 53.67 -38.92
C MET A 1 30.00 52.75 -39.28
N ALA A 2 28.90 52.74 -38.52
CA ALA A 2 27.76 51.83 -38.78
C ALA A 2 27.22 51.84 -40.23
N GLU A 3 27.14 53.02 -40.86
CA GLU A 3 26.66 53.15 -42.25
C GLU A 3 27.52 52.46 -43.31
N SER A 4 28.85 52.39 -43.17
CA SER A 4 29.67 51.69 -44.17
C SER A 4 29.43 50.19 -44.07
N ILE A 5 29.20 49.67 -42.87
CA ILE A 5 28.86 48.26 -42.62
C ILE A 5 27.47 47.92 -43.18
N SER A 6 26.47 48.81 -43.04
CA SER A 6 25.14 48.59 -43.62
C SER A 6 25.17 48.63 -45.15
N ARG A 7 25.81 49.65 -45.76
CA ARG A 7 25.97 49.76 -47.22
C ARG A 7 26.75 48.58 -47.80
N VAL A 8 27.79 48.08 -47.13
CA VAL A 8 28.54 46.87 -47.54
C VAL A 8 27.70 45.60 -47.42
N ARG A 9 26.89 45.43 -46.35
CA ARG A 9 25.93 44.31 -46.26
C ARG A 9 24.90 44.35 -47.39
N ILE A 10 24.32 45.51 -47.67
CA ILE A 10 23.32 45.70 -48.74
C ILE A 10 23.93 45.42 -50.12
N ASN A 11 25.13 45.94 -50.43
CA ASN A 11 25.79 45.66 -51.72
C ASN A 11 26.23 44.20 -51.86
N ARG A 12 26.60 43.51 -50.77
CA ARG A 12 26.85 42.05 -50.80
C ARG A 12 25.55 41.28 -51.06
N PHE A 13 24.45 41.63 -50.40
CA PHE A 13 23.13 41.01 -50.65
C PHE A 13 22.66 41.24 -52.09
N LYS A 14 22.81 42.47 -52.61
CA LYS A 14 22.44 42.80 -53.99
C LYS A 14 23.31 42.05 -55.01
N ARG A 15 24.65 42.00 -54.84
CA ARG A 15 25.52 41.16 -55.67
C ARG A 15 25.16 39.67 -55.60
N LEU A 16 24.79 39.15 -54.42
CA LEU A 16 24.38 37.75 -54.28
C LEU A 16 23.05 37.50 -55.02
N PHE A 17 22.09 38.41 -54.94
CA PHE A 17 20.81 38.34 -55.65
C PHE A 17 20.98 38.48 -57.16
N ASP A 18 21.82 39.41 -57.64
CA ASP A 18 22.16 39.60 -59.05
C ASP A 18 22.94 38.41 -59.64
N MET A 19 23.61 37.62 -58.79
CA MET A 19 24.28 36.37 -59.15
C MET A 19 23.29 35.20 -59.18
N LEU A 20 22.52 34.99 -58.10
CA LEU A 20 21.49 33.95 -57.97
C LEU A 20 20.39 34.07 -59.03
N SER A 21 19.97 35.29 -59.38
CA SER A 21 18.91 35.53 -60.37
C SER A 21 19.31 35.20 -61.82
N LYS A 22 20.62 35.05 -62.07
CA LYS A 22 21.23 34.64 -63.35
C LYS A 22 21.60 33.15 -63.41
N ILE A 23 21.51 32.41 -62.30
CA ILE A 23 21.78 30.96 -62.33
C ILE A 23 20.72 30.28 -63.20
N ASN A 24 21.19 29.45 -64.13
CA ASN A 24 20.36 28.59 -64.96
C ASN A 24 20.80 27.12 -64.78
N LEU A 25 20.06 26.33 -64.00
CA LEU A 25 20.36 24.91 -63.75
C LEU A 25 19.89 23.99 -64.89
N PHE A 26 19.23 24.54 -65.92
CA PHE A 26 18.64 23.82 -67.05
C PHE A 26 19.16 24.32 -68.41
N GLU A 27 20.34 24.96 -68.42
CA GLU A 27 20.92 25.65 -69.59
C GLU A 27 21.18 24.76 -70.82
N LYS A 28 21.28 23.43 -70.62
CA LYS A 28 21.55 22.44 -71.69
C LYS A 28 20.31 21.75 -72.28
N GLU A 29 19.08 22.19 -71.97
CA GLU A 29 17.87 21.65 -72.61
C GLU A 29 17.45 22.49 -73.84
N ASP A 30 17.88 22.09 -75.04
CA ASP A 30 17.54 22.72 -76.34
C ASP A 30 16.03 22.79 -76.64
N THR A 31 15.19 22.08 -75.87
CA THR A 31 13.74 21.98 -76.06
C THR A 31 12.92 22.96 -75.21
N MET A 32 13.57 23.96 -74.59
CA MET A 32 12.94 24.94 -73.69
C MET A 32 13.53 26.33 -73.92
N SER A 33 12.68 27.37 -73.92
CA SER A 33 13.19 28.75 -74.06
C SER A 33 13.98 29.18 -72.83
N VAL A 34 14.88 30.16 -72.96
CA VAL A 34 15.70 30.68 -71.83
C VAL A 34 14.83 31.14 -70.65
N ASN A 35 13.66 31.71 -70.91
CA ASN A 35 12.68 32.10 -69.87
C ASN A 35 12.06 30.88 -69.16
N ASP A 36 11.96 29.73 -69.84
CA ASP A 36 11.48 28.46 -69.28
C ASP A 36 12.54 27.86 -68.36
N GLN A 37 13.80 27.87 -68.80
CA GLN A 37 14.94 27.33 -68.05
C GLN A 37 15.22 28.16 -66.78
N LEU A 38 15.13 29.49 -66.86
CA LEU A 38 15.22 30.40 -65.69
C LEU A 38 14.04 30.20 -64.71
N LEU A 39 12.81 30.05 -65.22
CA LEU A 39 11.64 29.75 -64.37
C LEU A 39 11.77 28.37 -63.71
N SER A 40 12.26 27.37 -64.44
CA SER A 40 12.55 26.02 -63.94
C SER A 40 13.61 26.06 -62.84
N THR A 41 14.67 26.85 -63.02
CA THR A 41 15.71 27.03 -61.99
C THR A 41 15.14 27.64 -60.72
N ARG A 42 14.30 28.68 -60.82
CA ARG A 42 13.66 29.33 -59.65
C ARG A 42 12.69 28.39 -58.94
N PHE A 43 11.90 27.62 -59.67
CA PHE A 43 10.95 26.66 -59.10
C PHE A 43 11.66 25.45 -58.48
N PHE A 44 12.75 24.96 -59.10
CA PHE A 44 13.65 23.96 -58.51
C PHE A 44 14.23 24.44 -57.18
N ILE A 45 14.80 25.66 -57.12
CA ILE A 45 15.39 26.21 -55.89
C ILE A 45 14.34 26.36 -54.80
N PHE A 46 13.14 26.83 -55.12
CA PHE A 46 12.03 26.97 -54.17
C PHE A 46 11.56 25.62 -53.60
N LEU A 47 11.36 24.60 -54.44
CA LEU A 47 10.97 23.26 -53.98
C LEU A 47 12.08 22.62 -53.13
N LEU A 48 13.34 22.84 -53.50
CA LEU A 48 14.50 22.33 -52.76
C LEU A 48 14.58 22.97 -51.36
N THR A 49 14.49 24.29 -51.24
CA THR A 49 14.54 24.97 -49.92
C THR A 49 13.32 24.64 -49.06
N LEU A 50 12.12 24.60 -49.64
CA LEU A 50 10.90 24.25 -48.92
C LEU A 50 10.97 22.84 -48.31
N ALA A 51 11.41 21.83 -49.08
CA ALA A 51 11.53 20.47 -48.58
C ALA A 51 12.65 20.32 -47.55
N LEU A 52 13.79 21.01 -47.73
CA LEU A 52 14.87 21.03 -46.73
C LEU A 52 14.40 21.62 -45.40
N ILE A 53 13.58 22.68 -45.44
CA ILE A 53 12.94 23.25 -44.24
C ILE A 53 11.98 22.24 -43.59
N ILE A 54 11.14 21.56 -44.37
CA ILE A 54 10.18 20.56 -43.85
C ILE A 54 10.92 19.36 -43.22
N VAL A 55 11.98 18.85 -43.86
CA VAL A 55 12.80 17.77 -43.29
C VAL A 55 13.50 18.24 -42.02
N PHE A 56 14.03 19.47 -41.99
CA PHE A 56 14.69 20.01 -40.80
C PHE A 56 13.71 20.21 -39.63
N THR A 57 12.50 20.74 -39.84
CA THR A 57 11.51 20.89 -38.76
C THR A 57 11.01 19.53 -38.27
N VAL A 58 10.64 18.60 -39.16
CA VAL A 58 10.20 17.26 -38.75
C VAL A 58 11.31 16.51 -37.99
N THR A 59 12.57 16.61 -38.40
CA THR A 59 13.69 15.95 -37.69
C THR A 59 14.17 16.67 -36.43
N THR A 60 13.73 17.89 -36.14
CA THR A 60 14.09 18.62 -34.90
C THR A 60 12.98 18.64 -33.85
N PHE A 61 11.71 18.49 -34.24
CA PHE A 61 10.57 18.46 -33.32
C PHE A 61 10.02 17.04 -33.01
N TYR A 62 10.60 15.98 -33.59
CA TYR A 62 10.23 14.60 -33.28
C TYR A 62 11.07 14.05 -32.12
N ASP A 63 10.51 14.04 -30.91
CA ASP A 63 11.12 13.38 -29.75
C ASP A 63 11.12 11.85 -29.95
N ARG A 64 12.26 11.21 -29.67
CA ARG A 64 12.39 9.74 -29.71
C ARG A 64 12.50 9.20 -28.30
N THR A 65 11.59 8.31 -27.90
CA THR A 65 11.74 7.53 -26.67
C THR A 65 12.83 6.48 -26.86
N GLU A 66 13.86 6.50 -26.03
CA GLU A 66 14.87 5.46 -25.94
C GLU A 66 14.64 4.62 -24.67
N SER A 67 14.74 3.29 -24.80
CA SER A 67 14.71 2.33 -23.71
C SER A 67 16.14 1.95 -23.33
N VAL A 68 16.49 2.04 -22.04
CA VAL A 68 17.76 1.59 -21.49
C VAL A 68 17.49 0.45 -20.53
N THR A 69 18.06 -0.73 -20.83
CA THR A 69 18.07 -1.90 -19.95
C THR A 69 19.44 -2.02 -19.30
N ILE A 70 19.46 -2.35 -18.01
CA ILE A 70 20.65 -2.58 -17.19
C ILE A 70 20.47 -3.93 -16.52
N ASP A 71 21.29 -4.89 -16.87
CA ASP A 71 21.29 -6.23 -16.28
C ASP A 71 21.98 -6.22 -14.91
N PHE A 72 21.48 -7.03 -13.97
CA PHE A 72 21.96 -7.19 -12.59
C PHE A 72 22.32 -5.87 -11.86
N PRO A 73 21.40 -4.89 -11.78
CA PRO A 73 21.68 -3.58 -11.20
C PRO A 73 21.91 -3.65 -9.68
N SER A 74 22.96 -2.97 -9.21
CA SER A 74 23.22 -2.80 -7.77
C SER A 74 22.18 -1.90 -7.09
N GLU A 75 22.06 -2.02 -5.77
CA GLU A 75 21.12 -1.23 -4.96
C GLU A 75 21.31 0.28 -5.16
N ASP A 76 22.56 0.78 -5.14
CA ASP A 76 22.87 2.20 -5.38
C ASP A 76 22.48 2.65 -6.78
N LYS A 77 22.65 1.77 -7.78
CA LYS A 77 22.28 2.05 -9.16
C LYS A 77 20.76 2.13 -9.30
N PHE A 78 20.02 1.21 -8.67
CA PHE A 78 18.57 1.25 -8.59
C PHE A 78 18.08 2.50 -7.86
N ARG A 79 18.61 2.84 -6.68
CA ARG A 79 18.26 4.06 -5.93
C ARG A 79 18.46 5.32 -6.78
N THR A 80 19.60 5.42 -7.47
CA THR A 80 19.90 6.55 -8.38
C THR A 80 18.89 6.65 -9.53
N LEU A 81 18.56 5.51 -10.18
CA LEU A 81 17.56 5.48 -11.26
C LEU A 81 16.15 5.79 -10.76
N SER A 82 15.79 5.31 -9.56
CA SER A 82 14.50 5.53 -8.91
C SER A 82 14.26 6.98 -8.50
N ILE A 83 15.31 7.80 -8.39
CA ILE A 83 15.18 9.25 -8.17
C ILE A 83 14.85 9.99 -9.48
N HIS A 84 15.47 9.60 -10.60
CA HIS A 84 15.35 10.32 -11.87
C HIS A 84 14.26 9.80 -12.82
N TYR A 85 13.89 8.52 -12.71
CA TYR A 85 13.02 7.82 -13.66
C TYR A 85 11.87 7.05 -12.99
N LEU A 86 11.44 7.46 -11.79
CA LEU A 86 10.45 6.74 -10.96
C LEU A 86 9.18 6.28 -11.71
N SER A 87 8.71 7.07 -12.69
CA SER A 87 7.49 6.78 -13.47
C SER A 87 7.71 5.89 -14.71
N THR A 88 8.95 5.58 -15.07
CA THR A 88 9.28 4.74 -16.24
C THR A 88 10.27 3.60 -15.93
N LEU A 89 10.84 3.57 -14.71
CA LEU A 89 11.73 2.53 -14.25
C LEU A 89 10.95 1.26 -13.87
N THR A 90 11.37 0.14 -14.45
CA THR A 90 10.77 -1.18 -14.27
C THR A 90 11.87 -2.14 -13.83
N CYS A 91 11.69 -2.79 -12.69
CA CYS A 91 12.67 -3.72 -12.12
C CYS A 91 11.92 -4.96 -11.58
N PRO A 92 11.52 -5.91 -12.44
CA PRO A 92 10.81 -7.11 -11.99
C PRO A 92 11.68 -7.93 -11.03
N CYS A 93 11.10 -8.37 -9.91
CA CYS A 93 11.81 -9.22 -8.95
C CYS A 93 11.94 -10.65 -9.51
N THR A 94 13.07 -11.32 -9.23
CA THR A 94 13.22 -12.75 -9.51
C THR A 94 12.53 -13.60 -8.43
N GLN A 95 12.53 -13.13 -7.19
CA GLN A 95 11.74 -13.67 -6.09
C GLN A 95 10.74 -12.61 -5.63
N ILE A 96 9.44 -12.92 -5.75
CA ILE A 96 8.35 -11.96 -5.50
C ILE A 96 7.85 -11.94 -4.04
N SER A 97 8.45 -12.74 -3.15
CA SER A 97 7.99 -13.00 -1.79
C SER A 97 9.15 -12.88 -0.81
N THR A 98 9.01 -12.08 0.24
CA THR A 98 10.04 -11.88 1.28
C THR A 98 9.38 -12.03 2.65
N GLN A 99 10.01 -12.75 3.58
CA GLN A 99 9.54 -12.80 4.97
C GLN A 99 9.58 -11.39 5.60
N GLU A 100 8.59 -11.05 6.41
CA GLU A 100 8.48 -9.69 6.92
C GLU A 100 9.51 -9.37 8.03
N ASP A 101 10.02 -10.39 8.75
CA ASP A 101 11.14 -10.24 9.71
C ASP A 101 12.45 -9.75 9.07
N GLN A 102 12.72 -10.16 7.83
CA GLN A 102 13.86 -9.70 7.04
C GLN A 102 13.71 -8.22 6.63
N VAL A 103 12.49 -7.69 6.62
CA VAL A 103 12.11 -6.36 6.13
C VAL A 103 11.96 -5.37 7.28
N LEU A 104 11.35 -5.80 8.39
CA LEU A 104 11.06 -5.03 9.59
C LEU A 104 11.23 -5.93 10.82
N SER A 105 11.94 -5.42 11.82
CA SER A 105 12.16 -6.08 13.11
C SER A 105 11.77 -5.16 14.26
N PHE A 106 11.32 -5.76 15.37
CA PHE A 106 10.86 -5.08 16.57
C PHE A 106 11.67 -5.53 17.79
N ASN A 107 11.87 -4.63 18.75
CA ASN A 107 12.49 -4.95 20.03
C ASN A 107 11.78 -4.16 21.16
N PRO A 108 10.58 -4.60 21.58
CA PRO A 108 9.72 -3.84 22.48
C PRO A 108 10.34 -3.68 23.88
N GLN A 109 10.47 -2.43 24.31
CA GLN A 109 10.86 -2.04 25.66
C GLN A 109 9.60 -1.86 26.51
N TYR A 110 9.50 -2.60 27.61
CA TYR A 110 8.34 -2.60 28.50
C TYR A 110 8.52 -1.64 29.68
N HIS A 111 7.39 -1.14 30.21
CA HIS A 111 7.29 -0.23 31.35
C HIS A 111 8.10 -0.79 32.53
N PRO A 112 8.90 0.04 33.23
CA PRO A 112 9.78 -0.41 34.31
C PRO A 112 9.13 -1.30 35.38
N ILE A 113 7.81 -1.18 35.64
CA ILE A 113 7.08 -2.12 36.52
C ILE A 113 7.25 -3.59 36.11
N CYS A 114 7.18 -3.89 34.80
CA CYS A 114 7.24 -5.24 34.26
C CYS A 114 8.67 -5.81 34.21
N THR A 115 9.68 -5.05 34.63
CA THR A 115 11.07 -5.50 34.83
C THR A 115 11.55 -5.28 36.28
N SER A 116 10.68 -4.74 37.15
CA SER A 116 10.98 -4.45 38.55
C SER A 116 10.87 -5.69 39.45
N TYR A 117 11.34 -5.56 40.70
CA TYR A 117 11.20 -6.62 41.70
C TYR A 117 9.73 -6.88 42.09
N PHE A 118 8.83 -5.91 41.91
CA PHE A 118 7.41 -6.01 42.28
C PHE A 118 6.62 -7.09 41.51
N VAL A 119 7.12 -7.56 40.36
CA VAL A 119 6.49 -8.62 39.55
C VAL A 119 7.19 -9.98 39.67
N ASN A 120 8.19 -10.12 40.55
CA ASN A 120 8.89 -11.38 40.77
C ASN A 120 8.11 -12.30 41.73
N ASP A 121 8.08 -13.61 41.45
CA ASP A 121 7.43 -14.59 42.32
C ASP A 121 7.98 -14.56 43.76
N SER A 122 9.29 -14.31 43.94
CA SER A 122 9.92 -14.16 45.26
C SER A 122 9.40 -12.95 46.06
N PHE A 123 9.01 -11.86 45.38
CA PHE A 123 8.36 -10.71 46.03
C PHE A 123 6.93 -11.07 46.42
N ILE A 124 6.15 -11.60 45.46
CA ILE A 124 4.73 -11.96 45.66
C ILE A 124 4.58 -12.99 46.79
N LEU A 125 5.46 -14.00 46.83
CA LEU A 125 5.48 -15.01 47.90
C LEU A 125 5.84 -14.41 49.27
N SER A 126 6.72 -13.40 49.33
CA SER A 126 7.06 -12.75 50.61
C SER A 126 5.89 -12.00 51.25
N LEU A 127 4.92 -11.53 50.44
CA LEU A 127 3.69 -10.87 50.92
C LEU A 127 2.64 -11.85 51.48
N SER A 128 2.85 -13.17 51.33
CA SER A 128 1.85 -14.17 51.72
C SER A 128 1.67 -14.30 53.23
N ASN A 129 0.57 -13.75 53.75
CA ASN A 129 0.29 -13.70 55.17
C ASN A 129 -0.67 -14.82 55.64
N LEU A 130 -0.20 -15.74 56.48
CA LEU A 130 -1.04 -16.81 57.05
C LEU A 130 -2.19 -16.29 57.93
N ASN A 131 -2.12 -15.05 58.39
CA ASN A 131 -3.17 -14.37 59.15
C ASN A 131 -4.05 -13.46 58.27
N ILE A 132 -3.99 -13.54 56.94
CA ILE A 132 -4.78 -12.69 56.05
C ILE A 132 -6.30 -12.78 56.32
N SER A 133 -6.77 -13.95 56.76
CA SER A 133 -8.15 -14.22 57.20
C SER A 133 -8.53 -13.59 58.54
N ARG A 134 -7.65 -12.82 59.18
CA ARG A 134 -7.97 -12.00 60.35
C ARG A 134 -8.37 -10.58 59.95
N TYR A 135 -7.76 -10.00 58.92
CA TYR A 135 -8.05 -8.61 58.54
C TYR A 135 -9.51 -8.41 58.12
N PHE A 136 -9.99 -7.18 58.28
CA PHE A 136 -11.26 -6.76 57.71
C PHE A 136 -11.25 -6.95 56.18
N THR A 137 -12.37 -7.37 55.58
CA THR A 137 -12.44 -7.63 54.13
C THR A 137 -12.28 -6.37 53.26
N GLY A 138 -12.34 -5.19 53.86
CA GLY A 138 -11.99 -3.91 53.23
C GLY A 138 -10.57 -3.41 53.52
N ASP A 139 -9.70 -4.18 54.21
CA ASP A 139 -8.31 -3.78 54.44
C ASP A 139 -7.44 -4.12 53.23
N TYR A 140 -6.64 -3.16 52.74
CA TYR A 140 -5.85 -3.37 51.54
C TYR A 140 -4.81 -4.51 51.67
N ARG A 141 -4.37 -4.90 52.88
CA ARG A 141 -3.51 -6.09 53.08
C ARG A 141 -4.17 -7.40 52.64
N VAL A 142 -5.51 -7.45 52.55
CA VAL A 142 -6.25 -8.59 51.98
C VAL A 142 -6.04 -8.68 50.46
N MET A 143 -5.94 -7.56 49.76
CA MET A 143 -5.77 -7.53 48.30
C MET A 143 -4.32 -7.44 47.83
N LEU A 144 -3.41 -6.91 48.65
CA LEU A 144 -2.02 -6.59 48.34
C LEU A 144 -1.29 -7.69 47.54
N THR A 145 -1.27 -8.93 48.04
CA THR A 145 -0.59 -10.06 47.35
C THR A 145 -1.20 -10.33 45.98
N SER A 146 -2.53 -10.32 45.89
CA SER A 146 -3.24 -10.59 44.63
C SER A 146 -3.12 -9.44 43.63
N HIS A 147 -2.99 -8.18 44.07
CA HIS A 147 -2.67 -7.05 43.19
C HIS A 147 -1.34 -7.28 42.47
N PHE A 148 -0.27 -7.60 43.19
CA PHE A 148 1.03 -7.89 42.57
C PHE A 148 1.03 -9.19 41.76
N GLN A 149 0.29 -10.22 42.19
CA GLN A 149 0.11 -11.45 41.42
C GLN A 149 -0.59 -11.19 40.06
N THR A 150 -1.65 -10.37 40.05
CA THR A 150 -2.34 -9.98 38.82
C THR A 150 -1.44 -9.08 37.96
N LEU A 151 -0.73 -8.11 38.54
CA LEU A 151 0.22 -7.24 37.82
C LEU A 151 1.34 -8.06 37.14
N ALA A 152 1.90 -9.05 37.84
CA ALA A 152 2.88 -9.97 37.29
C ALA A 152 2.30 -10.94 36.25
N LEU A 153 1.01 -11.29 36.35
CA LEU A 153 0.32 -12.04 35.31
C LEU A 153 0.14 -11.17 34.06
N LEU A 154 -0.40 -9.96 34.16
CA LEU A 154 -0.55 -9.01 33.05
C LEU A 154 0.80 -8.76 32.35
N CYS A 155 1.85 -8.42 33.10
CA CYS A 155 3.20 -8.22 32.56
C CYS A 155 3.78 -9.47 31.84
N ARG A 156 3.37 -10.70 32.22
CA ARG A 156 3.79 -11.93 31.52
C ARG A 156 2.94 -12.22 30.29
N THR A 157 1.61 -12.13 30.42
CA THR A 157 0.66 -12.34 29.32
C THR A 157 0.95 -11.38 28.17
N VAL A 158 1.16 -10.09 28.46
CA VAL A 158 1.41 -9.09 27.43
C VAL A 158 2.76 -9.30 26.74
N LYS A 159 3.83 -9.64 27.49
CA LYS A 159 5.12 -10.02 26.90
C LYS A 159 5.02 -11.24 25.99
N LYS A 160 4.28 -12.27 26.41
CA LYS A 160 4.03 -13.47 25.59
C LYS A 160 3.24 -13.11 24.33
N LEU A 161 2.09 -12.46 24.49
CA LEU A 161 1.20 -12.08 23.37
C LEU A 161 1.91 -11.16 22.36
N THR A 162 2.80 -10.28 22.81
CA THR A 162 3.62 -9.42 21.93
C THR A 162 4.71 -10.23 21.21
N PHE A 163 5.38 -11.15 21.89
CA PHE A 163 6.37 -12.05 21.30
C PHE A 163 5.73 -12.98 20.25
N ASP A 164 4.59 -13.60 20.58
CA ASP A 164 3.85 -14.48 19.69
C ASP A 164 3.36 -13.72 18.45
N ALA A 165 2.86 -12.48 18.59
CA ALA A 165 2.48 -11.62 17.46
C ALA A 165 3.67 -11.21 16.56
N ILE A 166 4.86 -10.96 17.13
CA ILE A 166 6.08 -10.68 16.37
C ILE A 166 6.56 -11.94 15.61
N ASN A 167 6.41 -13.14 16.19
CA ASN A 167 6.74 -14.40 15.53
C ASN A 167 5.74 -14.74 14.41
N GLU A 168 4.44 -14.46 14.61
CA GLU A 168 3.39 -14.61 13.59
C GLU A 168 3.71 -13.73 12.38
N PHE A 169 3.97 -12.44 12.61
CA PHE A 169 4.42 -11.48 11.61
C PHE A 169 5.68 -11.93 10.85
N GLY A 170 6.69 -12.44 11.57
CA GLY A 170 7.91 -12.98 10.94
C GLY A 170 7.68 -14.19 10.01
N SER A 171 6.52 -14.85 10.13
CA SER A 171 6.10 -15.92 9.21
C SER A 171 5.32 -15.43 7.99
N GLU A 172 4.78 -14.19 8.02
CA GLU A 172 4.06 -13.58 6.91
C GLU A 172 5.00 -13.20 5.74
N GLN A 173 4.43 -12.75 4.62
CA GLN A 173 5.14 -12.54 3.35
C GLN A 173 4.80 -11.20 2.69
N LEU A 174 5.78 -10.30 2.60
CA LEU A 174 5.68 -9.11 1.78
C LEU A 174 5.80 -9.49 0.28
N ILE A 175 4.71 -9.35 -0.46
CA ILE A 175 4.63 -9.70 -1.89
C ILE A 175 4.89 -8.49 -2.80
N THR A 176 5.98 -8.55 -3.56
CA THR A 176 6.39 -7.49 -4.51
C THR A 176 6.79 -8.06 -5.86
N THR A 177 6.00 -7.78 -6.90
CA THR A 177 6.35 -8.18 -8.29
C THR A 177 7.52 -7.39 -8.88
N HIS A 178 7.82 -6.22 -8.30
CA HIS A 178 8.86 -5.28 -8.75
C HIS A 178 9.54 -4.62 -7.55
N ALA A 179 10.83 -4.27 -7.70
CA ALA A 179 11.61 -3.62 -6.65
C ALA A 179 10.96 -2.30 -6.20
N LEU A 180 10.68 -2.17 -4.89
CA LEU A 180 10.06 -0.96 -4.34
C LEU A 180 11.07 0.19 -4.31
N SER A 181 10.63 1.40 -4.69
CA SER A 181 11.40 2.62 -4.41
C SER A 181 11.47 2.87 -2.90
N SER A 182 12.52 3.54 -2.42
CA SER A 182 12.70 3.77 -0.98
C SER A 182 11.54 4.51 -0.31
N ASN A 183 10.83 5.38 -1.04
CA ASN A 183 9.63 6.07 -0.53
C ASN A 183 8.43 5.12 -0.39
N ILE A 184 8.25 4.21 -1.35
CA ILE A 184 7.18 3.20 -1.30
C ILE A 184 7.48 2.18 -0.19
N PHE A 185 8.72 1.69 -0.12
CA PHE A 185 9.18 0.80 0.94
C PHE A 185 8.93 1.38 2.35
N ASN A 186 9.34 2.62 2.59
CA ASN A 186 9.13 3.26 3.91
C ASN A 186 7.64 3.40 4.26
N ALA A 187 6.77 3.64 3.28
CA ALA A 187 5.32 3.68 3.48
C ALA A 187 4.73 2.29 3.78
N THR A 188 5.16 1.26 3.04
CA THR A 188 4.78 -0.15 3.28
C THR A 188 5.20 -0.61 4.67
N VAL A 189 6.46 -0.40 5.06
CA VAL A 189 6.98 -0.75 6.38
C VAL A 189 6.19 -0.10 7.51
N LYS A 190 5.82 1.19 7.36
CA LYS A 190 4.99 1.86 8.37
C LYS A 190 3.60 1.23 8.48
N GLU A 191 2.94 0.98 7.35
CA GLU A 191 1.60 0.37 7.32
C GLU A 191 1.62 -1.01 8.01
N LEU A 192 2.64 -1.84 7.74
CA LEU A 192 2.85 -3.13 8.42
C LEU A 192 3.06 -2.97 9.94
N ALA A 193 3.91 -2.02 10.35
CA ALA A 193 4.18 -1.75 11.77
C ALA A 193 2.92 -1.31 12.52
N ASP A 194 2.11 -0.43 11.92
CA ASP A 194 0.90 0.09 12.54
C ASP A 194 -0.24 -0.97 12.54
N GLN A 195 -0.29 -1.86 11.54
CA GLN A 195 -1.19 -3.02 11.55
C GLN A 195 -0.84 -4.02 12.66
N LEU A 196 0.43 -4.41 12.84
CA LEU A 196 0.87 -5.28 13.93
C LEU A 196 0.45 -4.71 15.29
N LYS A 197 0.81 -3.46 15.58
CA LYS A 197 0.48 -2.79 16.85
C LYS A 197 -1.02 -2.83 17.13
N SER A 198 -1.84 -2.46 16.15
CA SER A 198 -3.30 -2.39 16.28
C SER A 198 -3.92 -3.77 16.52
N LYS A 199 -3.46 -4.80 15.80
CA LYS A 199 -3.86 -6.21 16.00
C LYS A 199 -3.53 -6.68 17.41
N THR A 200 -2.28 -6.52 17.84
CA THR A 200 -1.81 -6.94 19.17
C THR A 200 -2.60 -6.28 20.32
N MET A 201 -2.93 -4.99 20.21
CA MET A 201 -3.75 -4.27 21.20
C MET A 201 -5.22 -4.73 21.21
N ALA A 202 -5.81 -4.99 20.04
CA ALA A 202 -7.18 -5.51 19.94
C ALA A 202 -7.31 -6.90 20.60
N ASN A 203 -6.39 -7.81 20.29
CA ASN A 203 -6.37 -9.18 20.82
C ASN A 203 -6.28 -9.18 22.35
N LEU A 204 -5.38 -8.38 22.94
CA LEU A 204 -5.25 -8.29 24.39
C LEU A 204 -6.54 -7.78 25.05
N LYS A 205 -7.15 -6.72 24.49
CA LYS A 205 -8.42 -6.18 25.00
C LYS A 205 -9.52 -7.25 24.97
N GLN A 206 -9.60 -8.01 23.89
CA GLN A 206 -10.58 -9.09 23.71
C GLN A 206 -10.42 -10.21 24.75
N THR A 207 -9.19 -10.69 25.01
CA THR A 207 -8.92 -11.66 26.08
C THR A 207 -9.20 -11.08 27.48
N SER A 208 -8.88 -9.80 27.70
CA SER A 208 -9.22 -9.05 28.92
C SER A 208 -10.73 -9.03 29.17
N ASP A 209 -11.51 -8.64 28.16
CA ASP A 209 -12.97 -8.56 28.22
C ASP A 209 -13.58 -9.98 28.39
N PHE A 210 -12.98 -11.03 27.79
CA PHE A 210 -13.39 -12.43 27.96
C PHE A 210 -13.21 -12.93 29.39
N VAL A 211 -12.03 -12.74 29.98
CA VAL A 211 -11.74 -13.11 31.38
C VAL A 211 -12.71 -12.38 32.32
N TRP A 212 -12.93 -11.09 32.08
CA TRP A 212 -13.81 -10.27 32.92
C TRP A 212 -15.28 -10.70 32.85
N LEU A 213 -15.83 -10.90 31.65
CA LEU A 213 -17.20 -11.39 31.46
C LEU A 213 -17.39 -12.78 32.09
N ASN A 214 -16.42 -13.68 31.93
CA ASN A 214 -16.47 -15.00 32.57
C ASN A 214 -16.48 -14.91 34.10
N ILE A 215 -15.67 -14.04 34.72
CA ILE A 215 -15.64 -13.86 36.18
C ILE A 215 -17.01 -13.40 36.70
N LEU A 216 -17.62 -12.42 36.04
CA LEU A 216 -18.92 -11.87 36.44
C LEU A 216 -20.07 -12.86 36.23
N GLN A 217 -20.14 -13.49 35.06
CA GLN A 217 -21.32 -14.29 34.68
C GLN A 217 -21.35 -15.66 35.37
N ASN A 218 -20.20 -16.32 35.52
CA ASN A 218 -20.10 -17.51 36.39
C ASN A 218 -20.27 -17.17 37.88
N GLY A 219 -20.05 -15.90 38.27
CA GLY A 219 -20.05 -15.48 39.67
C GLY A 219 -18.87 -16.07 40.44
N ILE A 220 -17.66 -16.05 39.86
CA ILE A 220 -16.49 -16.73 40.41
C ILE A 220 -16.17 -16.17 41.81
N TYR A 221 -16.05 -17.06 42.79
CA TYR A 221 -15.80 -16.70 44.18
C TYR A 221 -14.32 -16.30 44.34
N SER A 222 -14.08 -15.07 44.77
CA SER A 222 -12.74 -14.64 45.18
C SER A 222 -12.31 -15.45 46.40
N GLY A 223 -11.12 -16.06 46.35
CA GLY A 223 -10.52 -16.73 47.51
C GLY A 223 -10.30 -15.78 48.71
N LEU A 224 -10.24 -14.47 48.44
CA LEU A 224 -10.17 -13.42 49.45
C LEU A 224 -11.54 -13.08 50.08
N ARG A 225 -12.64 -13.65 49.56
CA ARG A 225 -14.03 -13.42 49.99
C ARG A 225 -14.47 -11.94 49.89
N THR A 226 -13.84 -11.23 48.95
CA THR A 226 -14.05 -9.81 48.68
C THR A 226 -15.35 -9.54 47.91
N ASN A 227 -15.74 -10.43 46.99
CA ASN A 227 -16.97 -10.30 46.19
C ASN A 227 -18.17 -11.11 46.72
N TYR A 228 -17.96 -12.20 47.46
CA TYR A 228 -19.01 -13.00 48.10
C TYR A 228 -18.66 -13.30 49.57
N LYS A 229 -19.67 -13.27 50.43
CA LYS A 229 -19.60 -13.55 51.87
C LYS A 229 -20.58 -14.66 52.26
N ASP A 230 -20.06 -15.68 52.92
CA ASP A 230 -20.86 -16.78 53.43
C ASP A 230 -21.41 -16.48 54.82
N ARG A 231 -22.62 -16.96 55.10
CA ARG A 231 -23.31 -16.83 56.37
C ARG A 231 -23.96 -18.16 56.74
N LEU A 232 -23.62 -18.71 57.90
CA LEU A 232 -24.40 -19.82 58.47
C LEU A 232 -25.81 -19.32 58.83
N SER A 233 -26.83 -20.00 58.32
CA SER A 233 -28.23 -19.82 58.68
C SER A 233 -28.52 -20.50 60.03
N PRO A 234 -28.75 -19.75 61.13
CA PRO A 234 -28.90 -20.33 62.46
C PRO A 234 -29.97 -21.43 62.62
N PRO A 235 -31.16 -21.36 62.00
CA PRO A 235 -32.18 -22.39 62.17
C PRO A 235 -32.00 -23.64 61.30
N THR A 236 -31.02 -23.66 60.38
CA THR A 236 -30.86 -24.75 59.40
C THR A 236 -29.43 -25.28 59.22
N ASN A 237 -28.42 -24.64 59.82
CA ASN A 237 -26.98 -24.90 59.58
C ASN A 237 -26.54 -24.82 58.10
N LEU A 238 -27.40 -24.33 57.19
CA LEU A 238 -27.07 -24.13 55.79
C LEU A 238 -26.12 -22.95 55.63
N LEU A 239 -25.11 -23.12 54.78
CA LEU A 239 -24.23 -22.05 54.32
C LEU A 239 -24.97 -21.24 53.24
N ILE A 240 -25.31 -20.00 53.55
CA ILE A 240 -25.90 -19.05 52.59
C ILE A 240 -24.79 -18.12 52.13
N SER A 241 -24.36 -18.27 50.87
CA SER A 241 -23.57 -17.24 50.20
C SER A 241 -24.45 -16.03 49.86
N SER A 242 -23.87 -14.85 49.96
CA SER A 242 -24.47 -13.59 49.53
C SER A 242 -23.39 -12.70 48.91
N ALA A 243 -23.74 -11.90 47.91
CA ALA A 243 -22.80 -10.96 47.34
C ALA A 243 -22.34 -9.93 48.39
N ASN A 244 -21.07 -9.56 48.31
CA ASN A 244 -20.53 -8.55 49.19
C ASN A 244 -20.95 -7.13 48.77
N THR A 245 -20.83 -6.19 49.70
CA THR A 245 -21.27 -4.80 49.57
C THR A 245 -20.13 -3.89 49.96
N LEU A 246 -19.61 -3.13 49.00
CA LEU A 246 -18.58 -2.12 49.22
C LEU A 246 -19.29 -0.78 49.49
N SER A 247 -19.21 -0.30 50.73
CA SER A 247 -19.81 0.98 51.13
C SER A 247 -18.74 2.05 51.24
N THR A 248 -18.68 2.93 50.25
CA THR A 248 -17.82 4.11 50.23
C THR A 248 -18.44 5.23 51.06
N SER A 249 -17.70 6.32 51.28
CA SER A 249 -18.18 7.54 51.93
C SER A 249 -19.38 8.21 51.23
N THR A 250 -19.74 7.81 50.00
CA THR A 250 -20.83 8.41 49.23
C THR A 250 -21.82 7.42 48.58
N LYS A 251 -21.45 6.13 48.39
CA LYS A 251 -22.30 5.13 47.70
C LYS A 251 -22.08 3.72 48.26
N THR A 252 -23.10 2.86 48.17
CA THR A 252 -22.95 1.41 48.39
C THR A 252 -23.05 0.65 47.07
N CYS A 253 -21.99 -0.08 46.73
CA CYS A 253 -21.87 -0.91 45.52
C CYS A 253 -22.09 -2.39 45.86
N TYR A 254 -22.70 -3.14 44.96
CA TYR A 254 -23.02 -4.56 45.14
C TYR A 254 -22.19 -5.41 44.18
N CYS A 255 -21.36 -6.32 44.71
CA CYS A 255 -20.41 -7.12 43.93
C CYS A 255 -21.04 -8.15 42.97
N GLU A 256 -22.38 -8.25 42.93
CA GLU A 256 -23.14 -9.05 41.95
C GLU A 256 -23.56 -8.24 40.72
N ARG A 257 -23.55 -6.90 40.77
CA ARG A 257 -24.28 -6.05 39.80
C ARG A 257 -23.48 -4.90 39.19
N GLY A 258 -22.25 -4.64 39.64
CA GLY A 258 -21.48 -3.45 39.26
C GLY A 258 -20.11 -3.78 38.65
N VAL A 259 -19.82 -3.17 37.50
CA VAL A 259 -18.56 -3.31 36.74
C VAL A 259 -17.51 -2.25 37.14
N THR A 260 -17.77 -1.51 38.22
CA THR A 260 -16.91 -0.41 38.72
C THR A 260 -17.01 -0.30 40.25
N CYS A 261 -17.11 -1.43 40.96
CA CYS A 261 -17.19 -1.44 42.42
C CYS A 261 -15.79 -1.36 43.06
N VAL A 262 -15.19 -0.18 42.95
CA VAL A 262 -13.89 0.20 43.53
C VAL A 262 -14.01 1.39 44.49
N ASP A 263 -13.09 1.47 45.43
CA ASP A 263 -12.88 2.60 46.35
C ASP A 263 -11.38 2.78 46.61
N GLN A 264 -10.99 3.89 47.24
CA GLN A 264 -9.61 4.20 47.58
C GLN A 264 -8.99 3.14 48.51
N ALA A 265 -7.76 2.69 48.26
CA ALA A 265 -7.11 1.68 49.09
C ALA A 265 -6.73 2.24 50.48
N GLU A 266 -7.24 1.60 51.53
CA GLU A 266 -7.00 1.98 52.93
C GLU A 266 -6.51 0.80 53.79
N LEU A 267 -5.72 1.13 54.82
CA LEU A 267 -5.26 0.21 55.84
C LEU A 267 -5.95 0.55 57.17
N PHE A 268 -6.45 -0.44 57.89
CA PHE A 268 -7.27 -0.25 59.09
C PHE A 268 -6.60 -0.77 60.35
N ASN A 269 -6.92 -0.15 61.49
CA ASN A 269 -6.44 -0.56 62.82
C ASN A 269 -7.30 -1.69 63.42
N PHE A 270 -7.71 -2.67 62.60
CA PHE A 270 -8.67 -3.70 63.00
C PHE A 270 -8.38 -5.06 62.38
N THR A 271 -7.92 -6.00 63.20
CA THR A 271 -7.58 -7.38 62.85
C THR A 271 -8.77 -8.34 62.95
N GLY A 272 -10.00 -7.84 62.72
CA GLY A 272 -11.26 -8.60 62.56
C GLY A 272 -11.75 -9.43 63.76
N TRP A 273 -10.89 -9.67 64.75
CA TRP A 273 -11.09 -10.59 65.87
C TRP A 273 -11.05 -9.84 67.19
N LYS A 274 -12.23 -9.61 67.77
CA LYS A 274 -12.39 -9.58 69.24
C LYS A 274 -12.84 -10.98 69.69
N GLU A 275 -12.51 -11.36 70.93
CA GLU A 275 -12.98 -12.62 71.49
C GLU A 275 -14.52 -12.71 71.40
N GLY A 276 -15.03 -13.81 70.83
CA GLY A 276 -16.46 -14.01 70.57
C GLY A 276 -17.03 -13.34 69.31
N PHE A 277 -16.23 -12.59 68.54
CA PHE A 277 -16.59 -12.08 67.21
C PHE A 277 -15.85 -12.87 66.13
N ASN A 278 -16.58 -13.71 65.40
CA ASN A 278 -16.08 -14.38 64.20
C ASN A 278 -16.66 -13.66 62.96
N PRO A 279 -15.84 -12.98 62.13
CA PRO A 279 -16.33 -12.30 60.93
C PRO A 279 -16.99 -13.26 59.92
N PHE A 280 -16.74 -14.56 60.03
CA PHE A 280 -17.28 -15.59 59.14
C PHE A 280 -18.56 -16.28 59.66
N THR A 281 -18.99 -16.03 60.91
CA THR A 281 -20.22 -16.64 61.47
C THR A 281 -21.11 -15.64 62.21
N ASN A 282 -21.72 -14.75 61.44
CA ASN A 282 -23.07 -14.22 61.67
C ASN A 282 -23.40 -13.65 63.08
N LYS A 283 -22.48 -12.88 63.67
CA LYS A 283 -22.82 -11.83 64.64
C LYS A 283 -22.46 -10.45 64.07
N SER A 284 -23.31 -9.95 63.18
CA SER A 284 -23.15 -8.61 62.58
C SER A 284 -23.49 -7.49 63.57
N VAL A 285 -22.64 -7.29 64.57
CA VAL A 285 -22.43 -5.96 65.11
C VAL A 285 -21.68 -5.19 64.03
N PHE A 286 -22.30 -4.16 63.45
CA PHE A 286 -21.57 -3.18 62.66
C PHE A 286 -20.59 -2.48 63.60
N VAL A 287 -19.29 -2.71 63.41
CA VAL A 287 -18.26 -1.87 64.02
C VAL A 287 -18.28 -0.56 63.25
N LEU A 288 -19.05 0.41 63.75
CA LEU A 288 -19.32 1.68 63.07
C LEU A 288 -18.08 2.59 62.99
N ASP A 289 -17.13 2.41 63.90
CA ASP A 289 -15.83 3.09 63.91
C ASP A 289 -14.70 2.06 63.70
N VAL A 290 -14.35 1.81 62.44
CA VAL A 290 -13.09 1.14 62.08
C VAL A 290 -12.10 2.24 61.67
N SER A 291 -11.09 2.52 62.49
CA SER A 291 -10.17 3.62 62.21
C SER A 291 -9.17 3.28 61.12
N THR A 292 -9.19 4.07 60.04
CA THR A 292 -8.15 4.11 59.01
C THR A 292 -6.82 4.54 59.63
N LEU A 293 -5.76 3.78 59.35
CA LEU A 293 -4.36 4.09 59.68
C LEU A 293 -3.75 5.04 58.65
N THR A 294 -3.94 4.70 57.37
CA THR A 294 -3.55 5.52 56.22
C THR A 294 -4.32 5.07 54.98
N SER A 295 -4.47 5.99 54.03
CA SER A 295 -4.74 5.67 52.63
C SER A 295 -3.42 5.44 51.88
N ILE A 296 -3.43 4.69 50.77
CA ILE A 296 -2.26 4.47 49.91
C ILE A 296 -2.46 5.17 48.55
N PRO A 297 -1.74 6.27 48.25
CA PRO A 297 -1.88 7.02 46.99
C PRO A 297 -1.89 6.15 45.73
N GLY A 298 -2.78 6.49 44.80
CA GLY A 298 -2.97 5.81 43.53
C GLY A 298 -3.63 4.42 43.58
N LEU A 299 -3.50 3.69 44.69
CA LEU A 299 -4.03 2.33 44.80
C LEU A 299 -5.52 2.33 45.12
N MET A 300 -6.25 1.39 44.51
CA MET A 300 -7.67 1.16 44.68
C MET A 300 -7.90 -0.25 45.24
N MET A 301 -9.04 -0.44 45.90
CA MET A 301 -9.56 -1.72 46.37
C MET A 301 -10.97 -1.93 45.83
N GLY A 302 -11.50 -3.15 45.83
CA GLY A 302 -12.82 -3.39 45.25
C GLY A 302 -13.38 -4.79 45.49
N CYS A 303 -14.33 -5.20 44.65
CA CYS A 303 -14.86 -6.56 44.72
C CYS A 303 -13.84 -7.62 44.29
N LEU A 304 -12.98 -7.31 43.32
CA LEU A 304 -12.00 -8.23 42.72
C LEU A 304 -10.62 -7.56 42.58
N PRO A 305 -9.50 -8.27 42.82
CA PRO A 305 -8.15 -7.72 42.65
C PRO A 305 -7.86 -7.22 41.22
N TYR A 306 -8.43 -7.88 40.21
CA TYR A 306 -8.28 -7.50 38.80
C TYR A 306 -8.86 -6.11 38.50
N ASP A 307 -10.15 -5.90 38.80
CA ASP A 307 -10.88 -4.64 38.62
C ASP A 307 -10.22 -3.47 39.37
N SER A 308 -9.94 -3.69 40.65
CA SER A 308 -9.28 -2.69 41.50
C SER A 308 -7.84 -2.37 41.08
N LEU A 309 -7.07 -3.34 40.58
CA LEU A 309 -5.75 -3.08 40.00
C LEU A 309 -5.87 -2.22 38.73
N LEU A 310 -6.78 -2.55 37.80
CA LEU A 310 -6.97 -1.77 36.57
C LEU A 310 -7.35 -0.31 36.83
N HIS A 311 -8.13 -0.07 37.88
CA HIS A 311 -8.49 1.27 38.36
C HIS A 311 -7.40 1.98 39.19
N SER A 312 -6.37 1.27 39.65
CA SER A 312 -5.23 1.85 40.38
C SER A 312 -4.24 2.55 39.44
N THR A 313 -3.44 3.48 39.97
CA THR A 313 -2.19 3.97 39.35
C THR A 313 -0.99 3.23 39.95
N LEU A 314 0.22 3.50 39.45
CA LEU A 314 1.48 2.95 40.00
C LEU A 314 2.34 4.01 40.72
N GLU A 315 1.75 5.17 41.06
CA GLU A 315 2.49 6.32 41.61
C GLU A 315 3.22 5.98 42.92
N CYS A 316 2.60 5.22 43.82
CA CYS A 316 3.21 4.78 45.08
C CYS A 316 4.51 3.99 44.88
N PHE A 317 4.65 3.23 43.79
CA PHE A 317 5.86 2.44 43.52
C PHE A 317 6.98 3.26 42.86
N SER A 318 6.68 4.52 42.51
CA SER A 318 7.66 5.51 42.05
C SER A 318 8.10 6.47 43.17
N ASP A 319 7.54 6.32 44.37
CA ASP A 319 7.81 7.18 45.54
C ASP A 319 8.27 6.35 46.75
N GLN A 320 9.50 6.56 47.21
CA GLN A 320 10.06 5.78 48.32
C GLN A 320 9.32 5.99 49.66
N PRO A 321 8.91 7.21 50.07
CA PRO A 321 8.04 7.42 51.23
C PRO A 321 6.75 6.59 51.21
N CYS A 322 6.10 6.44 50.04
CA CYS A 322 4.90 5.61 49.92
C CYS A 322 5.21 4.11 50.10
N ILE A 323 6.30 3.61 49.51
CA ILE A 323 6.81 2.24 49.73
C ILE A 323 7.12 1.99 51.21
N ASP A 324 7.83 2.93 51.86
CA ASP A 324 8.20 2.82 53.27
C ASP A 324 6.96 2.86 54.18
N THR A 325 5.90 3.58 53.79
CA THR A 325 4.61 3.61 54.48
C THR A 325 3.86 2.27 54.35
N LEU A 326 3.78 1.69 53.14
CA LEU A 326 3.22 0.35 52.93
C LEU A 326 3.92 -0.69 53.82
N ARG A 327 5.26 -0.60 53.88
CA ARG A 327 6.11 -1.51 54.66
C ARG A 327 6.03 -1.30 56.17
N TYR A 328 5.79 -0.08 56.66
CA TYR A 328 5.56 0.18 58.08
C TYR A 328 4.29 -0.53 58.60
N PHE A 329 3.21 -0.53 57.81
CA PHE A 329 1.93 -1.15 58.18
C PHE A 329 1.76 -2.62 57.73
N THR A 330 2.70 -3.13 56.93
CA THR A 330 2.73 -4.52 56.43
C THR A 330 4.12 -5.11 56.69
N PRO A 331 4.38 -5.73 57.86
CA PRO A 331 5.70 -6.23 58.24
C PRO A 331 6.27 -7.30 57.30
N GLU A 332 5.42 -7.99 56.54
CA GLU A 332 5.77 -8.97 55.51
C GLU A 332 6.35 -8.33 54.24
N PHE A 333 6.21 -7.01 54.07
CA PHE A 333 6.66 -6.30 52.87
C PHE A 333 8.19 -6.14 52.84
N PRO A 334 8.89 -6.65 51.81
CA PRO A 334 10.35 -6.66 51.78
C PRO A 334 10.93 -5.27 51.52
N PHE A 335 12.22 -5.09 51.82
CA PHE A 335 12.96 -3.91 51.40
C PHE A 335 13.06 -3.86 49.87
N VAL A 336 12.48 -2.84 49.25
CA VAL A 336 12.50 -2.58 47.81
C VAL A 336 12.69 -1.08 47.56
N SER A 337 13.32 -0.75 46.42
CA SER A 337 13.51 0.63 45.99
C SER A 337 12.41 1.08 45.04
N ALA A 338 12.10 2.37 45.06
CA ALA A 338 11.24 3.02 44.07
C ALA A 338 11.74 2.81 42.62
N ILE A 339 10.80 2.74 41.70
CA ILE A 339 11.03 2.50 40.27
C ILE A 339 11.49 3.81 39.61
N SER A 340 12.35 3.69 38.59
CA SER A 340 12.84 4.85 37.82
C SER A 340 11.72 5.57 37.07
N SER A 341 11.63 6.89 37.21
CA SER A 341 10.63 7.77 36.57
C SER A 341 10.80 7.99 35.05
N SER A 342 11.67 7.22 34.38
CA SER A 342 11.88 7.30 32.93
C SER A 342 10.82 6.50 32.19
N SER A 343 9.66 7.11 31.94
CA SER A 343 8.51 6.51 31.24
C SER A 343 7.84 7.54 30.31
N ARG A 344 7.17 7.07 29.26
CA ARG A 344 6.31 7.90 28.39
C ARG A 344 4.95 8.22 29.01
N TYR A 345 4.54 7.49 30.05
CA TYR A 345 3.25 7.64 30.71
C TYR A 345 3.32 8.65 31.86
N LEU A 346 2.19 9.28 32.20
CA LEU A 346 2.11 10.14 33.39
C LEU A 346 2.09 9.25 34.64
N ILE A 347 2.72 9.70 35.73
CA ILE A 347 2.86 8.94 36.99
C ILE A 347 1.52 8.48 37.60
N ASN A 348 0.45 9.25 37.36
CA ASN A 348 -0.93 8.98 37.78
C ASN A 348 -1.77 8.30 36.67
N SER A 349 -1.14 7.70 35.66
CA SER A 349 -1.82 6.87 34.66
C SER A 349 -2.27 5.56 35.32
N THR A 350 -3.50 5.11 35.02
CA THR A 350 -4.00 3.87 35.60
C THR A 350 -3.37 2.65 34.94
N VAL A 351 -3.38 1.51 35.64
CA VAL A 351 -2.92 0.23 35.10
C VAL A 351 -3.74 -0.17 33.86
N LYS A 352 -5.01 0.26 33.75
CA LYS A 352 -5.79 0.10 32.51
C LYS A 352 -5.18 0.83 31.32
N ILE A 353 -4.75 2.09 31.49
CA ILE A 353 -4.08 2.88 30.42
C ILE A 353 -2.76 2.22 30.03
N LEU A 354 -1.99 1.72 31.00
CA LEU A 354 -0.76 0.98 30.73
C LEU A 354 -1.06 -0.33 29.97
N LEU A 355 -2.09 -1.09 30.38
CA LEU A 355 -2.47 -2.36 29.76
C LEU A 355 -2.95 -2.19 28.31
N ASP A 356 -3.79 -1.18 28.04
CA ASP A 356 -4.31 -0.90 26.70
C ASP A 356 -3.19 -0.55 25.70
N GLU A 357 -2.08 -0.02 26.19
CA GLU A 357 -0.86 0.31 25.44
C GLU A 357 0.25 -0.76 25.60
N LEU A 358 -0.14 -1.99 25.96
CA LEU A 358 0.71 -3.18 26.14
C LEU A 358 1.85 -3.06 27.19
N PHE A 359 1.75 -2.10 28.10
CA PHE A 359 2.86 -1.63 28.93
C PHE A 359 4.13 -1.31 28.10
N ILE A 360 4.02 -0.94 26.82
CA ILE A 360 5.21 -0.69 25.97
C ILE A 360 5.62 0.78 26.06
N GLU A 361 6.89 1.03 26.34
CA GLU A 361 7.54 2.35 26.32
C GLU A 361 7.96 2.73 24.89
N SER A 362 8.55 1.78 24.16
CA SER A 362 8.86 1.91 22.74
C SER A 362 8.96 0.56 22.05
N TRP A 363 8.59 0.47 20.77
CA TRP A 363 8.62 -0.77 19.98
C TRP A 363 9.99 -1.09 19.35
N TYR A 364 10.88 -0.10 19.28
CA TYR A 364 12.17 -0.11 18.57
C TYR A 364 12.08 -0.80 17.19
N GLU A 365 11.52 -0.08 16.22
CA GLU A 365 11.33 -0.54 14.85
C GLU A 365 12.61 -0.35 14.02
N GLN A 366 13.18 -1.45 13.50
CA GLN A 366 14.33 -1.42 12.59
C GLN A 366 13.96 -2.05 11.24
N SER A 367 13.99 -1.24 10.18
CA SER A 367 13.68 -1.64 8.81
C SER A 367 14.93 -1.84 7.94
N ASN A 368 14.83 -2.73 6.95
CA ASN A 368 15.97 -3.17 6.15
C ASN A 368 15.67 -3.19 4.64
N PHE A 369 15.76 -2.02 4.01
CA PHE A 369 15.62 -1.87 2.55
C PHE A 369 16.59 -2.77 1.77
N SER A 370 17.82 -2.95 2.26
CA SER A 370 18.84 -3.76 1.58
C SER A 370 18.51 -5.25 1.59
N ALA A 371 17.88 -5.79 2.64
CA ALA A 371 17.35 -7.15 2.63
C ALA A 371 16.21 -7.31 1.61
N HIS A 372 15.25 -6.38 1.60
CA HIS A 372 14.18 -6.36 0.60
C HIS A 372 14.73 -6.32 -0.85
N TYR A 373 15.69 -5.44 -1.15
CA TYR A 373 16.27 -5.34 -2.49
C TYR A 373 17.05 -6.62 -2.87
N ARG A 374 17.77 -7.23 -1.91
CA ARG A 374 18.50 -8.51 -2.12
C ARG A 374 17.57 -9.71 -2.28
N SER A 375 16.41 -9.72 -1.63
CA SER A 375 15.36 -10.72 -1.84
C SER A 375 14.75 -10.57 -3.22
N CYS A 376 14.28 -9.37 -3.57
CA CYS A 376 13.71 -9.07 -4.88
C CYS A 376 14.68 -9.40 -6.04
N SER A 377 15.97 -9.08 -5.88
CA SER A 377 17.08 -9.45 -6.78
C SER A 377 16.72 -9.30 -8.28
N PRO A 378 16.46 -8.06 -8.76
CA PRO A 378 16.01 -7.85 -10.13
C PRO A 378 17.09 -8.26 -11.13
N SER A 379 16.75 -9.18 -12.05
CA SER A 379 17.69 -9.67 -13.06
C SER A 379 18.04 -8.61 -14.11
N SER A 380 17.12 -7.70 -14.40
CA SER A 380 17.38 -6.46 -15.11
C SER A 380 16.42 -5.34 -14.67
N CYS A 381 16.85 -4.10 -14.82
CA CYS A 381 16.00 -2.92 -14.76
C CYS A 381 15.92 -2.28 -16.15
N THR A 382 14.73 -1.94 -16.62
CA THR A 382 14.52 -1.16 -17.86
C THR A 382 13.84 0.16 -17.54
N TYR A 383 14.34 1.27 -18.09
CA TYR A 383 13.69 2.58 -18.00
C TYR A 383 13.61 3.26 -19.37
N PHE A 384 12.64 4.16 -19.50
CA PHE A 384 12.38 4.92 -20.73
C PHE A 384 12.65 6.40 -20.51
N TYR A 385 13.32 7.04 -21.46
CA TYR A 385 13.53 8.49 -21.46
C TYR A 385 13.33 9.07 -22.88
N ASN A 386 12.80 10.29 -22.97
CA ASN A 386 12.64 10.98 -24.24
C ASN A 386 13.92 11.74 -24.59
N ARG A 387 14.45 11.47 -25.78
CA ARG A 387 15.67 12.07 -26.30
C ARG A 387 15.35 12.89 -27.55
N ARG A 388 15.74 14.17 -27.53
CA ARG A 388 15.73 15.02 -28.72
C ARG A 388 16.77 14.54 -29.73
N ILE A 389 16.39 14.56 -31.01
CA ILE A 389 17.28 14.13 -32.09
C ILE A 389 18.53 15.02 -32.14
N ASN A 390 19.71 14.40 -32.12
CA ASN A 390 20.99 15.10 -32.21
C ASN A 390 21.08 15.87 -33.54
N LEU A 391 21.56 17.13 -33.46
CA LEU A 391 21.70 18.02 -34.63
C LEU A 391 22.61 17.44 -35.72
N VAL A 392 23.61 16.63 -35.34
CA VAL A 392 24.44 15.84 -36.27
C VAL A 392 23.60 14.84 -37.07
N HIS A 393 22.64 14.16 -36.43
CA HIS A 393 21.79 13.18 -37.10
C HIS A 393 20.86 13.86 -38.11
N ALA A 394 20.24 14.99 -37.73
CA ALA A 394 19.43 15.79 -38.64
C ALA A 394 20.24 16.25 -39.88
N ILE A 395 21.48 16.71 -39.69
CA ILE A 395 22.40 17.05 -40.78
C ILE A 395 22.70 15.83 -41.67
N THR A 396 23.04 14.66 -41.10
CA THR A 396 23.32 13.45 -41.90
C THR A 396 22.11 12.99 -42.72
N THR A 397 20.91 13.07 -42.14
CA THR A 397 19.65 12.72 -42.82
C THR A 397 19.34 13.68 -43.97
N ILE A 398 19.59 14.98 -43.78
CA ILE A 398 19.49 16.00 -44.85
C ILE A 398 20.49 15.72 -45.98
N ILE A 399 21.75 15.40 -45.66
CA ILE A 399 22.79 15.08 -46.64
C ILE A 399 22.41 13.84 -47.47
N SER A 400 21.91 12.77 -46.83
CA SER A 400 21.49 11.56 -47.53
C SER A 400 20.26 11.77 -48.43
N LEU A 401 19.30 12.60 -48.01
CA LEU A 401 18.11 12.91 -48.79
C LEU A 401 18.41 13.84 -49.99
N PHE A 402 19.39 14.74 -49.85
CA PHE A 402 19.72 15.74 -50.87
C PHE A 402 20.03 15.12 -52.24
N GLY A 403 20.74 13.99 -52.28
CA GLY A 403 21.12 13.30 -53.52
C GLY A 403 19.91 12.85 -54.35
N GLY A 404 19.03 12.03 -53.77
CA GLY A 404 17.83 11.54 -54.47
C GLY A 404 16.82 12.65 -54.78
N PHE A 405 16.65 13.60 -53.85
CA PHE A 405 15.66 14.67 -54.00
C PHE A 405 16.02 15.65 -55.12
N ASN A 406 17.31 15.99 -55.28
CA ASN A 406 17.83 16.79 -56.40
C ASN A 406 17.47 16.17 -57.77
N THR A 407 17.70 14.86 -57.94
CA THR A 407 17.37 14.14 -59.18
C THR A 407 15.87 14.14 -59.47
N VAL A 408 15.02 13.91 -58.46
CA VAL A 408 13.55 13.90 -58.63
C VAL A 408 13.00 15.27 -58.99
N ILE A 409 13.45 16.36 -58.34
CA ILE A 409 12.98 17.71 -58.71
C ILE A 409 13.41 18.06 -60.14
N LYS A 410 14.66 17.77 -60.54
CA LYS A 410 15.14 18.02 -61.91
C LYS A 410 14.28 17.34 -62.98
N PHE A 411 13.81 16.12 -62.72
CA PHE A 411 12.91 15.41 -63.63
C PHE A 411 11.48 16.01 -63.64
N CYS A 412 10.93 16.32 -62.46
CA CYS A 412 9.54 16.76 -62.33
C CYS A 412 9.29 18.22 -62.77
N VAL A 413 10.24 19.14 -62.55
CA VAL A 413 10.03 20.59 -62.79
C VAL A 413 9.73 20.94 -64.25
N PRO A 414 10.47 20.43 -65.27
CA PRO A 414 10.14 20.66 -66.68
C PRO A 414 8.74 20.14 -67.05
N PHE A 415 8.28 19.05 -66.42
CA PHE A 415 6.95 18.49 -66.64
C PHE A 415 5.84 19.36 -66.02
N ILE A 416 6.04 19.82 -64.77
CA ILE A 416 5.12 20.72 -64.06
C ILE A 416 4.98 22.05 -64.81
N ILE A 417 6.08 22.65 -65.28
CA ILE A 417 6.04 23.93 -66.01
C ILE A 417 5.38 23.78 -67.38
N ARG A 418 5.60 22.66 -68.08
CA ARG A 418 4.86 22.31 -69.31
C ARG A 418 3.34 22.17 -69.06
N ILE A 419 2.92 21.60 -67.92
CA ILE A 419 1.50 21.54 -67.53
C ILE A 419 0.95 22.92 -67.16
N PHE A 420 1.66 23.69 -66.32
CA PHE A 420 1.23 25.02 -65.89
C PHE A 420 0.98 25.96 -67.07
N ARG A 421 1.89 25.95 -68.06
CA ARG A 421 1.74 26.71 -69.31
C ARG A 421 0.59 26.21 -70.18
N ARG A 422 0.29 24.91 -70.18
CA ARG A 422 -0.86 24.33 -70.89
C ARG A 422 -2.17 24.84 -70.28
N LEU A 423 -2.27 24.86 -68.96
CA LEU A 423 -3.40 25.45 -68.23
C LEU A 423 -3.52 26.97 -68.45
N GLN A 424 -2.39 27.68 -68.48
CA GLN A 424 -2.35 29.13 -68.70
C GLN A 424 -2.82 29.50 -70.13
N ARG A 425 -2.40 28.74 -71.16
CA ARG A 425 -2.92 28.89 -72.53
C ARG A 425 -4.42 28.56 -72.63
N CYS A 426 -4.90 27.53 -71.92
CA CYS A 426 -6.34 27.23 -71.87
C CYS A 426 -7.16 28.34 -71.19
N ARG A 427 -6.61 29.08 -70.22
CA ARG A 427 -7.25 30.28 -69.67
C ARG A 427 -7.29 31.43 -70.68
N GLN A 428 -6.17 31.74 -71.35
CA GLN A 428 -6.12 32.82 -72.34
C GLN A 428 -7.06 32.59 -73.54
N HIS A 429 -7.30 31.33 -73.93
CA HIS A 429 -8.30 30.99 -74.94
C HIS A 429 -9.76 31.13 -74.49
N LEU A 430 -10.03 31.21 -73.18
CA LEU A 430 -11.39 31.35 -72.65
C LEU A 430 -11.85 32.81 -72.65
N ASP A 431 -10.93 33.76 -72.51
CA ASP A 431 -11.18 35.20 -72.56
C ASP A 431 -11.30 35.77 -74.00
N THR A 432 -11.07 34.95 -75.04
CA THR A 432 -11.02 35.39 -76.45
C THR A 432 -12.11 34.78 -77.36
N THR A 433 -13.14 34.15 -76.80
CA THR A 433 -14.26 33.55 -77.56
C THR A 433 -15.63 34.07 -77.12
N ILE A 434 -15.82 35.38 -77.23
CA ILE A 434 -17.16 36.00 -77.32
C ILE A 434 -17.23 36.89 -78.57
N GLU A 435 -17.16 36.28 -79.75
CA GLU A 435 -17.81 36.83 -80.96
C GLU A 435 -17.96 35.78 -82.10
N THR A 436 -19.20 35.63 -82.59
CA THR A 436 -19.62 35.05 -83.90
C THR A 436 -19.47 33.54 -84.25
N VAL A 437 -20.65 32.93 -84.50
CA VAL A 437 -21.01 31.94 -85.57
C VAL A 437 -20.88 30.40 -85.33
N VAL A 438 -21.89 29.69 -85.86
CA VAL A 438 -22.33 28.26 -85.74
C VAL A 438 -21.91 27.44 -86.99
N GLU A 439 -21.75 26.09 -87.03
CA GLU A 439 -21.95 25.00 -86.03
C GLU A 439 -20.59 24.52 -85.41
N THR A 440 -19.95 23.34 -85.57
CA THR A 440 -20.29 22.06 -86.24
C THR A 440 -19.77 20.83 -85.47
N LYS A 441 -20.54 19.73 -85.49
CA LYS A 441 -20.28 18.35 -85.01
C LYS A 441 -18.92 17.72 -85.39
N PRO A 442 -18.50 16.58 -84.77
CA PRO A 442 -18.92 16.00 -83.47
C PRO A 442 -17.75 15.60 -82.54
N VAL A 443 -18.06 15.29 -81.27
CA VAL A 443 -17.07 14.78 -80.29
C VAL A 443 -16.76 13.30 -80.52
N LEU A 444 -15.53 12.97 -80.92
CA LEU A 444 -15.02 11.60 -80.85
C LEU A 444 -14.57 11.28 -79.41
N ASN A 445 -15.42 10.59 -78.65
CA ASN A 445 -15.14 10.12 -77.29
C ASN A 445 -14.08 9.00 -77.29
N LEU A 446 -12.80 9.36 -77.43
CA LEU A 446 -11.70 8.44 -77.13
C LEU A 446 -11.80 7.99 -75.67
N SER A 447 -12.06 6.70 -75.49
CA SER A 447 -12.00 6.02 -74.19
C SER A 447 -10.73 6.43 -73.42
N LEU A 448 -10.89 6.64 -72.12
CA LEU A 448 -9.82 7.04 -71.21
C LEU A 448 -8.64 6.05 -71.28
N LYS A 449 -8.92 4.76 -71.53
CA LYS A 449 -7.94 3.68 -71.79
C LYS A 449 -7.05 3.95 -73.01
N ASN A 450 -7.60 4.54 -74.09
CA ASN A 450 -6.84 4.84 -75.30
C ASN A 450 -5.99 6.11 -75.14
N ARG A 451 -6.51 7.13 -74.43
CA ARG A 451 -5.71 8.30 -74.03
C ARG A 451 -4.56 7.89 -73.11
N LEU A 452 -4.81 6.96 -72.18
CA LEU A 452 -3.80 6.38 -71.31
C LEU A 452 -2.75 5.55 -72.09
N LEU A 453 -3.17 4.73 -73.06
CA LEU A 453 -2.24 3.98 -73.92
C LEU A 453 -1.33 4.88 -74.77
N VAL A 454 -1.88 5.97 -75.34
CA VAL A 454 -1.06 6.96 -76.07
C VAL A 454 -0.07 7.65 -75.13
N LEU A 455 -0.49 8.02 -73.92
CA LEU A 455 0.41 8.58 -72.90
C LEU A 455 1.50 7.57 -72.47
N ILE A 456 1.13 6.31 -72.21
CA ILE A 456 2.08 5.23 -71.86
C ILE A 456 3.09 5.03 -72.98
N ASN A 457 2.68 5.04 -74.25
CA ASN A 457 3.59 4.87 -75.37
C ASN A 457 4.50 6.09 -75.58
N GLN A 458 4.00 7.32 -75.39
CA GLN A 458 4.81 8.55 -75.42
C GLN A 458 5.82 8.60 -74.26
N VAL A 459 5.42 8.17 -73.07
CA VAL A 459 6.29 8.04 -71.89
C VAL A 459 7.33 6.94 -72.10
N LYS A 460 6.93 5.77 -72.59
CA LYS A 460 7.83 4.65 -72.91
C LYS A 460 8.88 5.05 -73.95
N ALA A 461 8.50 5.75 -75.02
CA ALA A 461 9.43 6.28 -76.00
C ALA A 461 10.46 7.23 -75.35
N LYS A 462 9.99 8.20 -74.54
CA LYS A 462 10.89 9.13 -73.82
C LYS A 462 11.77 8.47 -72.76
N ILE A 463 11.34 7.36 -72.14
CA ILE A 463 12.16 6.57 -71.21
C ILE A 463 13.26 5.82 -71.97
N VAL A 464 12.95 5.27 -73.15
CA VAL A 464 13.94 4.56 -73.98
C VAL A 464 15.01 5.51 -74.53
N THR A 465 14.65 6.77 -74.82
CA THR A 465 15.57 7.84 -75.24
C THR A 465 16.05 8.73 -74.09
N LEU A 466 15.93 8.29 -72.84
CA LEU A 466 16.34 9.10 -71.69
C LEU A 466 17.86 9.04 -71.52
N ASN A 467 18.53 10.20 -71.67
CA ASN A 467 19.90 10.42 -71.24
C ASN A 467 19.89 11.46 -70.10
N ILE A 468 20.56 11.16 -68.98
CA ILE A 468 20.67 12.02 -67.80
C ILE A 468 22.01 12.79 -67.79
N PHE A 469 22.99 12.31 -68.56
CA PHE A 469 24.32 12.92 -68.68
C PHE A 469 24.36 13.87 -69.90
N PRO A 470 25.16 14.96 -69.84
CA PRO A 470 25.31 15.85 -70.98
C PRO A 470 26.00 15.11 -72.13
N PRO A 471 25.60 15.34 -73.40
CA PRO A 471 26.13 14.60 -74.53
C PRO A 471 27.66 14.74 -74.63
N SER A 472 28.34 13.60 -74.62
CA SER A 472 29.77 13.48 -74.90
C SER A 472 30.01 13.23 -76.40
N SER A 473 31.23 12.87 -76.78
CA SER A 473 31.53 12.43 -78.15
C SER A 473 30.95 11.05 -78.48
N ASP A 474 30.54 10.25 -77.48
CA ASP A 474 29.99 8.92 -77.70
C ASP A 474 28.62 8.74 -77.02
N ILE A 475 27.58 8.89 -77.84
CA ILE A 475 26.17 8.87 -77.43
C ILE A 475 25.76 7.51 -76.83
N ILE A 476 26.50 6.44 -77.14
CA ILE A 476 26.21 5.09 -76.66
C ILE A 476 26.57 4.96 -75.18
N ASP A 477 27.73 5.48 -74.77
CA ASP A 477 28.22 5.40 -73.38
C ASP A 477 27.37 6.25 -72.43
N ASP A 478 26.95 7.45 -72.84
CA ASP A 478 26.06 8.30 -72.03
C ASP A 478 24.71 7.60 -71.74
N LEU A 479 24.19 6.83 -72.72
CA LEU A 479 22.95 6.07 -72.63
C LEU A 479 23.10 4.84 -71.72
N TYR A 480 24.24 4.14 -71.78
CA TYR A 480 24.55 3.05 -70.83
C TYR A 480 24.77 3.58 -69.41
N SER A 481 25.53 4.67 -69.25
CA SER A 481 25.74 5.34 -67.97
C SER A 481 24.41 5.75 -67.32
N THR A 482 23.48 6.31 -68.10
CA THR A 482 22.12 6.62 -67.64
C THR A 482 21.36 5.38 -67.14
N ARG A 483 21.45 4.26 -67.86
CA ARG A 483 20.80 2.99 -67.47
C ARG A 483 21.43 2.40 -66.20
N VAL A 484 22.75 2.38 -66.11
CA VAL A 484 23.49 1.90 -64.91
C VAL A 484 23.17 2.76 -63.70
N TYR A 485 23.09 4.09 -63.85
CA TYR A 485 22.70 5.00 -62.78
C TYR A 485 21.27 4.71 -62.29
N LEU A 486 20.30 4.56 -63.19
CA LEU A 486 18.91 4.27 -62.84
C LEU A 486 18.74 2.91 -62.16
N VAL A 487 19.44 1.86 -62.63
CA VAL A 487 19.44 0.54 -61.99
C VAL A 487 20.09 0.61 -60.60
N SER A 488 21.25 1.27 -60.47
CA SER A 488 21.94 1.42 -59.18
C SER A 488 21.11 2.23 -58.18
N MET A 489 20.41 3.27 -58.63
CA MET A 489 19.48 4.05 -57.83
C MET A 489 18.28 3.21 -57.38
N ALA A 490 17.69 2.41 -58.27
CA ALA A 490 16.58 1.52 -57.94
C ALA A 490 17.00 0.44 -56.91
N VAL A 491 18.16 -0.19 -57.10
CA VAL A 491 18.71 -1.18 -56.15
C VAL A 491 19.03 -0.53 -54.80
N GLY A 492 19.68 0.63 -54.79
CA GLY A 492 19.99 1.37 -53.56
C GLY A 492 18.74 1.79 -52.78
N LEU A 493 17.70 2.27 -53.46
CA LEU A 493 16.40 2.56 -52.86
C LEU A 493 15.73 1.28 -52.33
N SER A 494 15.76 0.17 -53.05
CA SER A 494 15.23 -1.11 -52.57
C SER A 494 15.95 -1.59 -51.31
N VAL A 495 17.28 -1.54 -51.26
CA VAL A 495 18.07 -1.91 -50.07
C VAL A 495 17.73 -1.00 -48.89
N LEU A 496 17.58 0.31 -49.09
CA LEU A 496 17.18 1.25 -48.04
C LEU A 496 15.76 0.97 -47.52
N ILE A 497 14.82 0.66 -48.41
CA ILE A 497 13.44 0.27 -48.04
C ILE A 497 13.44 -1.04 -47.24
N PHE A 498 14.18 -2.06 -47.67
CA PHE A 498 14.31 -3.31 -46.90
C PHE A 498 14.94 -3.07 -45.52
N TYR A 499 16.07 -2.36 -45.44
CA TYR A 499 16.74 -2.07 -44.17
C TYR A 499 15.83 -1.30 -43.19
N THR A 500 15.14 -0.26 -43.66
CA THR A 500 14.22 0.52 -42.83
C THR A 500 12.95 -0.25 -42.44
N SER A 501 12.48 -1.18 -43.27
CA SER A 501 11.32 -2.03 -42.96
C SER A 501 11.64 -3.19 -42.00
N ILE A 502 12.89 -3.66 -41.97
CA ILE A 502 13.37 -4.74 -41.08
C ILE A 502 13.77 -4.19 -39.70
N SER A 503 14.00 -2.88 -39.56
CA SER A 503 14.40 -2.25 -38.31
C SER A 503 13.28 -2.29 -37.26
N ILE A 504 13.40 -3.22 -36.30
CA ILE A 504 12.46 -3.38 -35.18
C ILE A 504 12.51 -2.12 -34.30
N GLN A 505 11.35 -1.50 -34.06
CA GLN A 505 11.21 -0.35 -33.16
C GLN A 505 10.38 -0.72 -31.93
N THR A 506 10.99 -0.62 -30.75
CA THR A 506 10.29 -0.70 -29.47
C THR A 506 9.42 0.53 -29.29
N ARG A 507 8.09 0.33 -29.27
CA ARG A 507 7.11 1.39 -29.04
C ARG A 507 6.44 1.20 -27.69
N SER A 508 6.59 2.17 -26.79
CA SER A 508 5.73 2.24 -25.61
C SER A 508 4.30 2.58 -26.02
N ILE A 509 3.33 1.86 -25.44
CA ILE A 509 1.89 2.06 -25.66
C ILE A 509 1.24 2.15 -24.29
N THR A 510 1.08 3.38 -23.79
CA THR A 510 0.28 3.64 -22.60
C THR A 510 -1.20 3.39 -22.93
N VAL A 511 -1.88 2.61 -22.09
CA VAL A 511 -3.34 2.48 -22.10
C VAL A 511 -3.83 3.10 -20.81
N ASP A 512 -4.49 4.26 -20.89
CA ASP A 512 -5.01 4.94 -19.71
C ASP A 512 -6.20 4.17 -19.13
N LYS A 513 -6.09 3.77 -17.85
CA LYS A 513 -7.13 3.06 -17.09
C LYS A 513 -7.69 1.82 -17.84
N PRO A 514 -6.86 0.79 -18.12
CA PRO A 514 -7.29 -0.41 -18.83
C PRO A 514 -8.37 -1.17 -18.04
N SER A 515 -9.33 -1.77 -18.74
CA SER A 515 -10.27 -2.71 -18.12
C SER A 515 -9.59 -4.05 -17.80
N LEU A 516 -10.16 -4.83 -16.88
CA LEU A 516 -9.63 -6.14 -16.50
C LEU A 516 -9.40 -7.08 -17.70
N GLY A 517 -10.33 -7.08 -18.68
CA GLY A 517 -10.17 -7.88 -19.90
C GLY A 517 -9.00 -7.42 -20.78
N ILE A 518 -8.72 -6.12 -20.84
CA ILE A 518 -7.54 -5.58 -21.54
C ILE A 518 -6.27 -5.94 -20.79
N TYR A 519 -6.26 -5.82 -19.46
CA TYR A 519 -5.12 -6.27 -18.62
C TYR A 519 -4.82 -7.76 -18.83
N GLU A 520 -5.82 -8.64 -18.71
CA GLU A 520 -5.61 -10.09 -18.90
C GLU A 520 -5.13 -10.41 -20.32
N GLN A 521 -5.64 -9.72 -21.35
CA GLN A 521 -5.18 -9.90 -22.73
C GLN A 521 -3.73 -9.45 -22.93
N LEU A 522 -3.35 -8.29 -22.38
CA LEU A 522 -1.98 -7.77 -22.46
C LEU A 522 -1.01 -8.63 -21.64
N TYR A 523 -1.40 -9.07 -20.44
CA TYR A 523 -0.55 -9.90 -19.58
C TYR A 523 -0.26 -11.26 -20.22
N ARG A 524 -1.26 -11.90 -20.84
CA ARG A 524 -1.06 -13.14 -21.63
C ARG A 524 -0.16 -12.95 -22.86
N ARG A 525 0.09 -11.71 -23.31
CA ARG A 525 0.87 -11.41 -24.52
C ARG A 525 2.27 -10.84 -24.25
N TYR A 526 2.43 -10.09 -23.16
CA TYR A 526 3.66 -9.34 -22.83
C TYR A 526 4.01 -9.42 -21.32
N PRO A 527 3.99 -10.61 -20.68
CA PRO A 527 4.03 -10.72 -19.21
C PRO A 527 5.31 -10.14 -18.57
N ALA A 528 6.44 -10.19 -19.27
CA ALA A 528 7.74 -9.71 -18.78
C ALA A 528 7.97 -8.19 -18.96
N THR A 529 7.10 -7.50 -19.70
CA THR A 529 7.25 -6.06 -20.01
C THR A 529 5.99 -5.24 -19.76
N LEU A 530 4.91 -5.85 -19.27
CA LEU A 530 3.68 -5.15 -18.93
C LEU A 530 3.79 -4.55 -17.52
N ILE A 531 3.89 -3.23 -17.46
CA ILE A 531 3.77 -2.46 -16.22
C ILE A 531 2.31 -2.06 -16.04
N CYS A 532 1.74 -2.30 -14.86
CA CYS A 532 0.38 -1.89 -14.51
C CYS A 532 0.39 -1.34 -13.09
N PRO A 533 0.95 -0.14 -12.88
CA PRO A 533 1.13 0.43 -11.55
C PRO A 533 -0.22 0.81 -10.94
N CYS A 534 -0.40 0.47 -9.66
CA CYS A 534 -1.65 0.74 -8.96
C CYS A 534 -1.78 2.22 -8.59
N THR A 535 -2.96 2.82 -8.78
CA THR A 535 -3.26 4.18 -8.29
C THR A 535 -3.31 4.23 -6.75
N TYR A 536 -3.67 3.12 -6.12
CA TYR A 536 -3.64 2.92 -4.67
C TYR A 536 -2.72 1.74 -4.37
N LEU A 537 -1.67 1.97 -3.57
CA LEU A 537 -0.65 0.95 -3.27
C LEU A 537 -1.12 -0.10 -2.27
N SER A 538 -2.25 0.13 -1.60
CA SER A 538 -2.84 -0.76 -0.61
C SER A 538 -4.36 -0.85 -0.80
N ILE A 539 -4.89 -2.08 -0.81
CA ILE A 539 -6.31 -2.37 -1.02
C ILE A 539 -6.82 -3.17 0.19
N PRO A 540 -7.80 -2.67 0.97
CA PRO A 540 -8.34 -3.40 2.11
C PRO A 540 -9.00 -4.71 1.66
N TYR A 541 -8.81 -5.79 2.42
CA TYR A 541 -9.33 -7.12 2.04
C TYR A 541 -10.85 -7.14 1.85
N SER A 542 -11.59 -6.27 2.56
CA SER A 542 -13.04 -6.06 2.39
C SER A 542 -13.51 -5.69 0.97
N LEU A 543 -12.62 -5.26 0.07
CA LEU A 543 -12.94 -5.00 -1.35
C LEU A 543 -12.66 -6.20 -2.28
N ILE A 544 -11.98 -7.24 -1.80
CA ILE A 544 -11.48 -8.36 -2.62
C ILE A 544 -11.84 -9.75 -2.06
N ILE A 545 -12.16 -9.84 -0.77
CA ILE A 545 -12.53 -11.07 -0.05
C ILE A 545 -13.79 -10.77 0.77
N HIS A 546 -14.77 -11.67 0.74
CA HIS A 546 -15.99 -11.59 1.54
C HIS A 546 -16.17 -12.90 2.32
N LEU A 547 -15.95 -12.86 3.63
CA LEU A 547 -16.16 -13.98 4.54
C LEU A 547 -17.48 -13.79 5.31
N GLN A 548 -18.27 -14.86 5.43
CA GLN A 548 -19.51 -14.86 6.20
C GLN A 548 -19.50 -16.04 7.18
N PRO A 549 -19.44 -15.80 8.50
CA PRO A 549 -19.45 -16.86 9.49
C PRO A 549 -20.85 -17.47 9.67
N HIS A 550 -20.88 -18.77 9.94
CA HIS A 550 -22.10 -19.51 10.29
C HIS A 550 -21.92 -20.15 11.67
N TYR A 551 -22.55 -19.56 12.69
CA TYR A 551 -22.48 -20.04 14.07
C TYR A 551 -23.33 -21.30 14.29
N HIS A 552 -22.96 -22.10 15.30
CA HIS A 552 -23.73 -23.27 15.68
C HIS A 552 -25.14 -22.88 16.19
N GLN A 553 -26.15 -23.68 15.83
CA GLN A 553 -27.58 -23.46 16.11
C GLN A 553 -27.94 -23.22 17.59
N VAL A 554 -27.06 -23.59 18.53
CA VAL A 554 -27.26 -23.26 19.95
C VAL A 554 -27.34 -21.74 20.18
N CYS A 555 -26.54 -20.95 19.45
CA CYS A 555 -26.46 -19.50 19.62
C CYS A 555 -27.67 -18.74 19.06
N SER A 556 -28.53 -19.40 18.29
CA SER A 556 -29.82 -18.86 17.83
C SER A 556 -31.03 -19.46 18.54
N SER A 557 -30.80 -20.34 19.53
CA SER A 557 -31.84 -21.10 20.26
C SER A 557 -32.38 -20.41 21.51
N ASP A 558 -33.51 -20.89 22.00
CA ASP A 558 -34.19 -20.36 23.19
C ASP A 558 -33.37 -20.54 24.48
N PHE A 559 -32.41 -21.47 24.52
CA PHE A 559 -31.45 -21.62 25.65
C PHE A 559 -30.53 -20.41 25.85
N VAL A 560 -30.44 -19.53 24.84
CA VAL A 560 -29.46 -18.45 24.73
C VAL A 560 -30.15 -17.09 24.53
N ARG A 561 -31.36 -17.07 23.97
CA ARG A 561 -32.09 -15.84 23.59
C ARG A 561 -33.20 -15.42 24.54
N ASP A 562 -33.60 -16.28 25.47
CA ASP A 562 -34.83 -16.13 26.25
C ASP A 562 -34.53 -15.97 27.74
N ASP A 563 -35.05 -14.90 28.36
CA ASP A 563 -34.87 -14.64 29.79
C ASP A 563 -35.80 -15.50 30.66
N LYS A 564 -36.78 -16.22 30.08
CA LYS A 564 -37.71 -17.11 30.80
C LYS A 564 -37.01 -18.16 31.67
N TRP A 565 -35.76 -18.56 31.37
CA TRP A 565 -34.98 -19.45 32.24
C TRP A 565 -34.81 -18.88 33.65
N PHE A 566 -34.63 -17.56 33.79
CA PHE A 566 -34.63 -16.88 35.09
C PHE A 566 -35.93 -17.16 35.88
N LEU A 567 -37.08 -17.07 35.21
CA LEU A 567 -38.38 -17.33 35.82
C LEU A 567 -38.59 -18.81 36.20
N TYR A 568 -37.90 -19.75 35.54
CA TYR A 568 -37.93 -21.17 35.93
C TYR A 568 -37.01 -21.47 37.12
N PHE A 569 -35.80 -20.92 37.16
CA PHE A 569 -34.85 -21.18 38.25
C PHE A 569 -35.21 -20.42 39.55
N VAL A 570 -35.64 -19.16 39.46
CA VAL A 570 -35.98 -18.33 40.63
C VAL A 570 -37.28 -18.77 41.33
N LYS A 571 -38.14 -19.55 40.66
CA LYS A 571 -39.42 -20.03 41.23
C LYS A 571 -39.34 -21.27 42.11
N SER A 572 -38.15 -21.80 42.43
CA SER A 572 -38.03 -22.96 43.34
C SER A 572 -38.40 -22.57 44.79
N PRO A 573 -39.48 -23.11 45.39
CA PRO A 573 -39.92 -22.72 46.74
C PRO A 573 -39.29 -23.58 47.84
N VAL A 574 -38.19 -24.28 47.54
CA VAL A 574 -37.57 -25.31 48.39
C VAL A 574 -36.10 -24.99 48.60
N LEU A 575 -35.57 -25.27 49.79
CA LEU A 575 -34.14 -25.22 50.08
C LEU A 575 -33.40 -26.27 49.20
N LEU A 576 -32.75 -25.79 48.13
CA LEU A 576 -32.02 -26.63 47.19
C LEU A 576 -30.61 -26.95 47.70
N PHE A 577 -30.16 -28.20 47.52
CA PHE A 577 -28.76 -28.57 47.75
C PHE A 577 -27.82 -27.81 46.80
N ALA A 578 -26.61 -27.47 47.26
CA ALA A 578 -25.65 -26.70 46.46
C ALA A 578 -25.27 -27.36 45.12
N SER A 579 -25.37 -28.69 45.02
CA SER A 579 -25.16 -29.49 43.81
C SER A 579 -26.41 -29.68 42.93
N ASP A 580 -27.57 -29.16 43.31
CA ASP A 580 -28.78 -29.21 42.50
C ASP A 580 -28.63 -28.33 41.26
N PHE A 581 -28.88 -28.90 40.07
CA PHE A 581 -28.77 -28.16 38.80
C PHE A 581 -29.64 -26.89 38.76
N ARG A 582 -30.69 -26.77 39.58
CA ARG A 582 -31.50 -25.54 39.64
C ARG A 582 -30.78 -24.36 40.31
N ASN A 583 -29.75 -24.60 41.12
CA ASN A 583 -28.88 -23.55 41.67
C ASN A 583 -27.83 -23.07 40.66
N THR A 584 -27.36 -23.92 39.75
CA THR A 584 -26.28 -23.62 38.79
C THR A 584 -26.76 -23.39 37.35
N GLY A 585 -27.93 -23.90 36.99
CA GLY A 585 -28.44 -23.93 35.61
C GLY A 585 -28.65 -22.55 35.01
N LEU A 586 -29.13 -21.57 35.79
CA LEU A 586 -29.19 -20.17 35.36
C LEU A 586 -27.81 -19.66 34.95
N ARG A 587 -26.80 -19.85 35.80
CA ARG A 587 -25.40 -19.45 35.53
C ARG A 587 -24.83 -20.18 34.31
N LEU A 588 -25.18 -21.45 34.11
CA LEU A 588 -24.73 -22.25 32.97
C LEU A 588 -25.37 -21.79 31.64
N PHE A 589 -26.65 -21.42 31.62
CA PHE A 589 -27.27 -20.84 30.42
C PHE A 589 -26.80 -19.40 30.15
N THR A 590 -26.58 -18.59 31.19
CA THR A 590 -25.94 -17.26 31.03
C THR A 590 -24.48 -17.38 30.57
N LEU A 591 -23.74 -18.41 30.98
CA LEU A 591 -22.41 -18.72 30.45
C LEU A 591 -22.47 -19.11 28.96
N LEU A 592 -23.40 -19.99 28.58
CA LEU A 592 -23.62 -20.38 27.19
C LEU A 592 -24.00 -19.17 26.31
N GLN A 593 -24.82 -18.26 26.84
CA GLN A 593 -25.11 -16.96 26.23
C GLN A 593 -23.86 -16.09 26.10
N THR A 594 -23.03 -16.04 27.14
CA THR A 594 -21.74 -15.32 27.12
C THR A 594 -20.84 -15.87 26.02
N PHE A 595 -20.60 -17.19 25.96
CA PHE A 595 -19.82 -17.81 24.89
C PHE A 595 -20.37 -17.52 23.49
N CYS A 596 -21.69 -17.57 23.30
CA CYS A 596 -22.30 -17.25 22.00
C CYS A 596 -22.14 -15.77 21.59
N VAL A 597 -22.27 -14.84 22.54
CA VAL A 597 -21.98 -13.41 22.30
C VAL A 597 -20.50 -13.23 22.00
N MET A 598 -19.61 -13.80 22.81
CA MET A 598 -18.17 -13.63 22.71
C MET A 598 -17.54 -14.28 21.49
N SER A 599 -18.01 -15.46 21.04
CA SER A 599 -17.59 -16.02 19.75
C SER A 599 -18.04 -15.16 18.58
N ASN A 600 -19.20 -14.50 18.66
CA ASN A 600 -19.66 -13.59 17.63
C ASN A 600 -18.90 -12.26 17.64
N GLU A 601 -18.61 -11.69 18.82
CA GLU A 601 -17.79 -10.49 18.97
C GLU A 601 -16.34 -10.75 18.56
N THR A 602 -15.74 -11.88 18.96
CA THR A 602 -14.41 -12.34 18.51
C THR A 602 -14.34 -12.41 16.99
N ILE A 603 -15.24 -13.17 16.35
CA ILE A 603 -15.19 -13.35 14.90
C ILE A 603 -15.57 -12.05 14.17
N SER A 604 -16.43 -11.20 14.73
CA SER A 604 -16.74 -9.88 14.18
C SER A 604 -15.57 -8.90 14.30
N ASN A 605 -14.81 -8.92 15.40
CA ASN A 605 -13.63 -8.09 15.61
C ASN A 605 -12.49 -8.53 14.70
N GLU A 606 -12.20 -9.83 14.66
CA GLU A 606 -11.20 -10.41 13.76
C GLU A 606 -11.55 -10.17 12.29
N LEU A 607 -12.81 -10.38 11.90
CA LEU A 607 -13.27 -10.05 10.54
C LEU A 607 -13.21 -8.55 10.26
N THR A 608 -13.38 -7.69 11.26
CA THR A 608 -13.20 -6.24 11.12
C THR A 608 -11.73 -5.88 10.94
N GLY A 609 -10.83 -6.47 11.72
CA GLY A 609 -9.38 -6.35 11.57
C GLY A 609 -8.94 -6.79 10.18
N PHE A 610 -9.27 -8.02 9.79
CA PHE A 610 -9.06 -8.58 8.45
C PHE A 610 -9.60 -7.68 7.34
N ASN A 611 -10.81 -7.14 7.49
CA ASN A 611 -11.43 -6.23 6.51
C ASN A 611 -10.69 -4.89 6.38
N TYR A 612 -9.94 -4.46 7.42
CA TYR A 612 -9.05 -3.30 7.39
C TYR A 612 -7.61 -3.63 6.93
N THR A 613 -7.11 -4.85 7.19
CA THR A 613 -5.84 -5.36 6.65
C THR A 613 -5.81 -5.18 5.14
N ARG A 614 -4.65 -4.80 4.61
CA ARG A 614 -4.53 -4.36 3.21
C ARG A 614 -3.58 -5.24 2.42
N LEU A 615 -4.04 -5.70 1.25
CA LEU A 615 -3.16 -6.21 0.21
C LEU A 615 -2.32 -5.03 -0.31
N VAL A 616 -1.05 -4.98 0.10
CA VAL A 616 -0.09 -3.98 -0.38
C VAL A 616 0.54 -4.48 -1.67
N SER A 617 0.36 -3.76 -2.79
CA SER A 617 1.08 -4.05 -4.03
C SER A 617 1.19 -2.84 -4.95
N GLY A 618 2.41 -2.60 -5.45
CA GLY A 618 2.69 -1.50 -6.37
C GLY A 618 2.18 -1.70 -7.80
N ASN A 619 1.84 -2.93 -8.19
CA ASN A 619 1.34 -3.28 -9.53
C ASN A 619 0.20 -4.30 -9.43
N VAL A 620 -0.67 -4.34 -10.44
CA VAL A 620 -1.77 -5.31 -10.54
C VAL A 620 -1.20 -6.74 -10.58
N LEU A 621 -1.57 -7.55 -9.58
CA LEU A 621 -1.14 -8.94 -9.47
C LEU A 621 -1.74 -9.81 -10.59
N PRO A 622 -0.97 -10.76 -11.15
CA PRO A 622 -1.50 -11.79 -12.05
C PRO A 622 -2.57 -12.63 -11.35
N ARG A 623 -3.64 -13.00 -12.07
CA ARG A 623 -4.79 -13.74 -11.52
C ARG A 623 -4.39 -14.98 -10.70
N ASN A 624 -3.50 -15.83 -11.23
CA ASN A 624 -3.06 -17.04 -10.54
C ASN A 624 -2.34 -16.73 -9.21
N VAL A 625 -1.51 -15.69 -9.16
CA VAL A 625 -0.82 -15.25 -7.94
C VAL A 625 -1.83 -14.67 -6.94
N PHE A 626 -2.78 -13.88 -7.42
CA PHE A 626 -3.85 -13.32 -6.59
C PHE A 626 -4.76 -14.41 -5.98
N ASP A 627 -5.17 -15.41 -6.78
CA ASP A 627 -6.02 -16.51 -6.33
C ASP A 627 -5.31 -17.40 -5.29
N GLU A 628 -4.01 -17.68 -5.48
CA GLU A 628 -3.15 -18.44 -4.55
C GLU A 628 -2.90 -17.70 -3.23
N GLN A 629 -2.59 -16.40 -3.30
CA GLN A 629 -2.46 -15.53 -2.14
C GLN A 629 -3.78 -15.44 -1.36
N THR A 630 -4.90 -15.26 -2.05
CA THR A 630 -6.24 -15.23 -1.43
C THR A 630 -6.55 -16.53 -0.68
N SER A 631 -6.23 -17.70 -1.25
CA SER A 631 -6.40 -18.99 -0.58
C SER A 631 -5.51 -19.16 0.67
N THR A 632 -4.35 -18.51 0.69
CA THR A 632 -3.39 -18.57 1.80
C THR A 632 -3.83 -17.63 2.92
N ILE A 633 -4.16 -16.38 2.60
CA ILE A 633 -4.69 -15.35 3.51
C ILE A 633 -5.94 -15.84 4.26
N ILE A 634 -6.90 -16.46 3.55
CA ILE A 634 -8.12 -16.99 4.17
C ILE A 634 -7.80 -18.14 5.16
N ARG A 635 -6.79 -18.96 4.85
CA ARG A 635 -6.38 -20.10 5.69
C ARG A 635 -5.62 -19.63 6.93
N GLN A 636 -4.72 -18.65 6.79
CA GLN A 636 -4.05 -18.00 7.91
C GLN A 636 -5.06 -17.36 8.85
N PHE A 637 -6.05 -16.61 8.32
CA PHE A 637 -7.14 -16.05 9.12
C PHE A 637 -7.93 -17.12 9.87
N GLN A 638 -8.30 -18.23 9.21
CA GLN A 638 -8.99 -19.35 9.86
C GLN A 638 -8.16 -19.99 10.99
N GLN A 639 -6.84 -20.14 10.80
CA GLN A 639 -5.94 -20.68 11.82
C GLN A 639 -5.73 -19.69 12.97
N GLN A 640 -5.56 -18.40 12.69
CA GLN A 640 -5.42 -17.35 13.71
C GLN A 640 -6.69 -17.25 14.58
N VAL A 641 -7.88 -17.24 13.98
CA VAL A 641 -9.17 -17.26 14.69
C VAL A 641 -9.33 -18.52 15.54
N HIS A 642 -8.85 -19.68 15.08
CA HIS A 642 -8.87 -20.91 15.87
C HIS A 642 -7.90 -20.85 17.06
N ASN A 643 -6.68 -20.37 16.84
CA ASN A 643 -5.64 -20.21 17.85
C ASN A 643 -6.09 -19.29 19.00
N LEU A 644 -6.89 -18.26 18.73
CA LEU A 644 -7.45 -17.36 19.76
C LEU A 644 -8.39 -18.06 20.75
N PHE A 645 -9.00 -19.20 20.37
CA PHE A 645 -9.81 -20.01 21.30
C PHE A 645 -9.00 -21.12 21.98
N ASP A 646 -7.95 -21.63 21.32
CA ASP A 646 -7.07 -22.65 21.90
C ASP A 646 -6.00 -22.04 22.84
N SER A 647 -5.61 -20.77 22.67
CA SER A 647 -4.62 -20.10 23.52
C SER A 647 -5.08 -19.85 24.96
N ASP A 648 -6.40 -19.85 25.18
CA ASP A 648 -7.04 -19.53 26.46
C ASP A 648 -7.19 -20.76 27.39
N THR A 649 -6.70 -21.95 27.00
CA THR A 649 -6.57 -23.09 27.93
C THR A 649 -5.26 -23.01 28.74
N CYS A 650 -5.28 -22.29 29.86
CA CYS A 650 -4.17 -22.18 30.80
C CYS A 650 -4.66 -22.08 32.27
#